data_AF-A0A8T1WNL6-F1
#
_entry.id   AF-A0A8T1WNL6-F1
#
_cell.length_a   1.000
_cell.length_b   1.000
_cell.length_c   1.000
_cell.angle_alpha   90.00
_cell.angle_beta   90.00
_cell.angle_gamma   90.00
#
_symmetry.space_group_name_H-M   'P 1'
#
loop_
_entity.id
_entity.type
_entity.pdbx_description
1 polymer ?
#
loop_
_entity_poly.entity_id
_entity_poly.type
_entity_poly.pdbx_seq_one_letter_code
_entity_poly.pdbx_strand_id
1 'polypeptide(L)'
;MRYREGLALLLSTTMGWSPVLGITTTWPSTCSSAADLVWQATCPARTAGNTNYVSPTGMTSAEINADENNAAVAYKTARQSALKLSAVAGNTAMSGMREKSESWYKESLASFTTYICVKSSSAAELERCVDSASTDAVRDITGKCVVMLDTDSCNSKGKCERRSNCKWDDVVPGGTAARRQLFTDANVATATKWMSTGYPSSLAPFVAPGTVMGVLTALGCIGFVVLRCVFNRCGGREPNEKGYSRCDIIVPTLTFLVCSLAVFICMVITAALNTNISDGVEDVLYSLKATLENANIFVANLLTPLNNATTELTVASKAVNAQLKNSDWIAADGATLRTMIADFGSIYYNHGAFPTLTCNPETSETFCLACPDRVCGSPVTFFVNNTAAAISASSEVVGDAVSLLQSSLVTGGSALNSTLLTAVRDMTALGAATNSSMDVVDVLTSTFNDLSFSRSALVVCVFLFGIIASIVGIIAIVKNACTTKTTQWVHLLHVSWSLGVLVCVLSFVLSASLLAVGAVWYDSCEYMKLLHQDMSPYASTQMAAMANACFNGSNVLTPLGLDAPLSFSCNVEEEYKVLQGADTTHLQTIVGSYGEIVSNYDLTDFNFNSTKARNLVSKLTTAATAVQRPPTVKFTTENVLTPWLAYSESSTSYGCTNSTTEELPVCYMKGVCNSKNAGSIPEAACEIAFNSAFEYLVAYDKASTMLDEMRETLLGDTGKTFPDAWNHSVSISEFASNYFTKITALKTGPLSTMLGDKGAVRNLMTAVEQARCSGDCAWANLSFDAINESLCNNVLGTTLAISLCALFLSLFLLPLIVSAIILQKRLRGVARGTYDQLEARLQELERRAKQQKSESEGLAPNGDGARPAGGLSALGGLFKSKKVQSPT
;
A
#
# COMPACT_ATOMS: atom_id res chain seq x y z
N MET A 1 -22.13 8.63 2.65
CA MET A 1 -23.25 9.60 2.60
C MET A 1 -24.46 8.92 1.98
N ARG A 2 -25.57 8.79 2.72
CA ARG A 2 -26.85 8.31 2.18
C ARG A 2 -27.53 9.40 1.35
N TYR A 3 -28.03 9.06 0.17
CA TYR A 3 -29.16 9.78 -0.43
C TYR A 3 -30.45 9.37 0.33
N ARG A 4 -30.70 9.98 1.49
CA ARG A 4 -32.05 10.10 2.07
C ARG A 4 -32.48 11.55 1.88
N GLU A 5 -33.72 11.78 1.49
CA GLU A 5 -34.28 13.11 1.16
C GLU A 5 -34.60 13.95 2.41
N GLY A 6 -33.75 13.89 3.45
CA GLY A 6 -33.95 14.51 4.76
C GLY A 6 -33.99 16.04 4.77
N LEU A 7 -33.81 16.70 3.62
CA LEU A 7 -33.97 18.15 3.45
C LEU A 7 -35.36 18.54 2.91
N ALA A 8 -36.16 17.60 2.39
CA ALA A 8 -37.49 17.88 1.83
C ALA A 8 -38.55 18.16 2.92
N LEU A 9 -38.43 17.49 4.07
CA LEU A 9 -39.39 17.55 5.18
C LEU A 9 -39.50 18.91 5.90
N LEU A 10 -38.65 19.89 5.54
CA LEU A 10 -38.75 21.27 6.04
C LEU A 10 -39.41 22.25 5.05
N LEU A 11 -39.83 21.79 3.86
CA LEU A 11 -40.35 22.68 2.80
C LEU A 11 -41.63 22.19 2.09
N SER A 12 -42.12 20.96 2.35
CA SER A 12 -43.29 20.39 1.67
C SER A 12 -44.62 20.60 2.44
N THR A 13 -45.10 21.85 2.55
CA THR A 13 -46.35 22.19 3.27
C THR A 13 -47.65 21.90 2.49
N THR A 14 -47.64 20.97 1.53
CA THR A 14 -48.79 20.70 0.64
C THR A 14 -48.99 19.21 0.35
N MET A 15 -50.08 18.66 0.90
CA MET A 15 -50.89 17.52 0.43
C MET A 15 -50.22 16.40 -0.39
N GLY A 16 -50.09 15.21 0.20
CA GLY A 16 -49.84 13.96 -0.55
C GLY A 16 -49.26 12.83 0.30
N TRP A 17 -50.11 12.01 0.91
CA TRP A 17 -49.66 10.78 1.58
C TRP A 17 -49.28 9.71 0.53
N SER A 18 -47.98 9.59 0.24
CA SER A 18 -47.44 8.45 -0.49
C SER A 18 -47.12 7.30 0.48
N PRO A 19 -47.66 6.08 0.29
CA PRO A 19 -47.36 4.95 1.17
C PRO A 19 -45.92 4.45 0.92
N VAL A 20 -44.99 4.86 1.78
CA VAL A 20 -43.58 4.42 1.72
C VAL A 20 -43.46 2.98 2.26
N LEU A 21 -43.88 2.02 1.42
CA LEU A 21 -43.71 0.60 1.68
C LEU A 21 -42.25 0.18 1.44
N GLY A 22 -41.56 -0.17 2.52
CA GLY A 22 -40.39 -1.06 2.51
C GLY A 22 -39.23 -0.67 1.57
N ILE A 23 -38.54 0.43 1.87
CA ILE A 23 -37.25 0.72 1.22
C ILE A 23 -36.24 -0.37 1.62
N THR A 24 -35.79 -1.18 0.64
CA THR A 24 -34.68 -2.12 0.84
C THR A 24 -33.36 -1.35 0.90
N THR A 25 -32.80 -1.17 2.10
CA THR A 25 -31.58 -0.38 2.31
C THR A 25 -30.36 -1.03 1.64
N THR A 26 -29.98 -0.52 0.46
CA THR A 26 -28.77 -0.94 -0.27
C THR A 26 -27.53 -0.24 0.29
N TRP A 27 -26.58 -1.02 0.81
CA TRP A 27 -25.34 -0.51 1.39
C TRP A 27 -24.28 -0.24 0.31
N PRO A 28 -23.50 0.86 0.41
CA PRO A 28 -22.45 1.15 -0.56
C PRO A 28 -21.27 0.18 -0.40
N SER A 29 -20.67 -0.20 -1.53
CA SER A 29 -19.49 -1.08 -1.62
C SER A 29 -18.15 -0.35 -1.41
N THR A 30 -18.20 0.91 -0.99
CA THR A 30 -17.06 1.80 -0.71
C THR A 30 -17.41 2.64 0.51
N CYS A 31 -16.40 2.99 1.30
CA CYS A 31 -16.56 3.91 2.42
C CYS A 31 -16.95 5.32 1.96
N SER A 32 -17.49 6.13 2.87
CA SER A 32 -17.64 7.57 2.61
C SER A 32 -16.32 8.30 2.84
N SER A 33 -16.09 9.41 2.13
CA SER A 33 -14.88 10.22 2.31
C SER A 33 -14.69 10.73 3.75
N ALA A 34 -15.79 10.91 4.51
CA ALA A 34 -15.73 11.22 5.93
C ALA A 34 -15.31 10.01 6.77
N ALA A 35 -15.83 8.81 6.47
CA ALA A 35 -15.42 7.57 7.14
C ALA A 35 -13.96 7.21 6.84
N ASP A 36 -13.47 7.39 5.60
CA ASP A 36 -12.07 7.12 5.26
C ASP A 36 -11.10 8.09 5.93
N LEU A 37 -11.43 9.38 6.01
CA LEU A 37 -10.61 10.35 6.77
C LEU A 37 -10.53 9.99 8.26
N VAL A 38 -11.65 9.57 8.87
CA VAL A 38 -11.67 9.12 10.27
C VAL A 38 -10.91 7.80 10.44
N TRP A 39 -11.07 6.84 9.53
CA TRP A 39 -10.35 5.56 9.56
C TRP A 39 -8.84 5.76 9.43
N GLN A 40 -8.38 6.53 8.43
CA GLN A 40 -6.96 6.88 8.23
C GLN A 40 -6.35 7.54 9.47
N ALA A 41 -7.07 8.46 10.11
CA ALA A 41 -6.62 9.10 11.36
C ALA A 41 -6.43 8.11 12.53
N THR A 42 -7.12 6.96 12.53
CA THR A 42 -6.90 5.90 13.53
C THR A 42 -5.76 4.94 13.18
N CYS A 43 -5.28 4.90 11.93
CA CYS A 43 -4.28 3.92 11.51
C CYS A 43 -2.98 3.95 12.34
N PRO A 44 -2.35 5.09 12.66
CA PRO A 44 -1.12 5.13 13.47
C PRO A 44 -1.26 4.48 14.85
N ALA A 45 -2.46 4.54 15.46
CA ALA A 45 -2.73 3.88 16.73
C ALA A 45 -2.98 2.36 16.56
N ARG A 46 -3.62 1.96 15.44
CA ARG A 46 -3.93 0.56 15.13
C ARG A 46 -2.70 -0.25 14.69
N THR A 47 -1.74 0.40 14.04
CA THR A 47 -0.45 -0.18 13.62
C THR A 47 0.68 0.05 14.63
N ALA A 48 0.41 0.62 15.81
CA ALA A 48 1.44 0.90 16.83
C ALA A 48 2.09 -0.37 17.41
N GLY A 49 1.49 -1.54 17.20
CA GLY A 49 2.05 -2.86 17.55
C GLY A 49 2.71 -3.59 16.37
N ASN A 50 2.77 -2.99 15.18
CA ASN A 50 3.45 -3.58 14.03
C ASN A 50 4.98 -3.57 14.23
N THR A 51 5.68 -4.53 13.65
CA THR A 51 7.14 -4.50 13.62
C THR A 51 7.60 -3.36 12.70
N ASN A 52 8.51 -2.52 13.21
CA ASN A 52 9.10 -1.42 12.45
C ASN A 52 9.96 -1.92 11.28
N TYR A 53 9.91 -1.23 10.15
CA TYR A 53 10.78 -1.50 9.01
C TYR A 53 12.25 -1.18 9.33
N VAL A 54 13.16 -2.00 8.80
CA VAL A 54 14.61 -1.82 8.85
C VAL A 54 15.03 -0.73 7.85
N SER A 55 15.98 0.12 8.24
CA SER A 55 16.53 1.15 7.36
C SER A 55 17.28 0.53 6.17
N PRO A 56 16.87 0.75 4.90
CA PRO A 56 17.54 0.15 3.75
C PRO A 56 19.00 0.59 3.56
N THR A 57 19.44 1.65 4.23
CA THR A 57 20.77 2.26 4.08
C THR A 57 21.67 2.08 5.30
N GLY A 58 21.32 1.19 6.25
CA GLY A 58 22.14 0.79 7.40
C GLY A 58 22.37 1.84 8.50
N MET A 59 22.18 3.13 8.20
CA MET A 59 22.47 4.26 9.08
C MET A 59 21.75 4.18 10.43
N THR A 60 22.53 4.26 11.51
CA THR A 60 22.04 4.46 12.87
C THR A 60 21.88 5.96 13.19
N SER A 61 21.01 6.28 14.16
CA SER A 61 20.80 7.67 14.62
C SER A 61 22.05 8.32 15.24
N ALA A 62 23.10 7.54 15.55
CA ALA A 62 24.37 8.03 16.10
C ALA A 62 25.31 8.57 15.01
N GLU A 63 25.33 7.95 13.83
CA GLU A 63 26.25 8.29 12.73
C GLU A 63 25.93 9.65 12.08
N ILE A 64 24.75 10.19 12.35
CA ILE A 64 24.32 11.54 11.97
C ILE A 64 25.12 12.64 12.72
N ASN A 65 25.72 12.33 13.89
CA ASN A 65 26.21 13.33 14.84
C ASN A 65 27.70 13.18 15.24
N ALA A 66 28.51 12.45 14.48
CA ALA A 66 29.94 12.24 14.77
C ALA A 66 30.85 13.19 13.96
N ASP A 67 31.42 14.20 14.62
CA ASP A 67 32.38 15.16 14.06
C ASP A 67 33.82 14.79 14.47
N GLU A 68 34.68 14.40 13.51
CA GLU A 68 36.09 14.05 13.77
C GLU A 68 37.06 14.62 12.70
N ASN A 69 38.30 14.84 13.16
CA ASN A 69 39.10 15.97 12.71
C ASN A 69 39.96 15.75 11.45
N ASN A 70 39.96 16.78 10.58
CA ASN A 70 41.14 17.34 9.90
C ASN A 70 42.16 16.41 9.20
N ALA A 71 41.68 15.30 8.62
CA ALA A 71 42.25 14.71 7.40
C ALA A 71 41.16 13.96 6.62
N ALA A 72 40.36 13.19 7.34
CA ALA A 72 39.24 12.42 6.81
C ALA A 72 38.18 13.30 6.10
N VAL A 73 37.90 14.51 6.59
CA VAL A 73 36.87 15.39 6.01
C VAL A 73 37.20 15.83 4.59
N ALA A 74 38.43 16.30 4.32
CA ALA A 74 38.86 16.70 2.98
C ALA A 74 38.79 15.50 1.99
N TYR A 75 39.16 14.31 2.46
CA TYR A 75 38.99 13.07 1.71
C TYR A 75 37.51 12.72 1.50
N LYS A 76 36.64 12.81 2.52
CA LYS A 76 35.22 12.43 2.49
C LYS A 76 34.38 13.36 1.61
N THR A 77 34.61 14.68 1.66
CA THR A 77 33.94 15.65 0.78
C THR A 77 34.40 15.53 -0.68
N ALA A 78 35.70 15.31 -0.92
CA ALA A 78 36.20 15.02 -2.27
C ALA A 78 35.66 13.67 -2.80
N ARG A 79 35.64 12.62 -1.96
CA ARG A 79 35.06 11.30 -2.23
C ARG A 79 33.59 11.42 -2.64
N GLN A 80 32.75 12.06 -1.84
CA GLN A 80 31.32 12.24 -2.15
C GLN A 80 31.08 13.08 -3.42
N SER A 81 31.87 14.15 -3.64
CA SER A 81 31.75 14.97 -4.86
C SER A 81 32.19 14.21 -6.12
N ALA A 82 33.29 13.46 -6.03
CA ALA A 82 33.78 12.61 -7.10
C ALA A 82 32.84 11.43 -7.39
N LEU A 83 32.24 10.83 -6.36
CA LEU A 83 31.24 9.76 -6.50
C LEU A 83 30.00 10.27 -7.25
N LYS A 84 29.39 11.39 -6.84
CA LYS A 84 28.21 11.92 -7.55
C LYS A 84 28.52 12.34 -8.99
N LEU A 85 29.73 12.85 -9.26
CA LEU A 85 30.15 13.17 -10.63
C LEU A 85 30.45 11.91 -11.47
N SER A 86 31.10 10.89 -10.89
CA SER A 86 31.41 9.62 -11.58
C SER A 86 30.18 8.73 -11.79
N ALA A 87 29.18 8.83 -10.91
CA ALA A 87 27.86 8.22 -11.08
C ALA A 87 27.17 8.74 -12.36
N VAL A 88 26.99 10.06 -12.47
CA VAL A 88 26.31 10.68 -13.61
C VAL A 88 27.12 10.49 -14.91
N ALA A 89 28.45 10.72 -14.86
CA ALA A 89 29.31 10.52 -16.01
C ALA A 89 29.38 9.04 -16.44
N GLY A 90 29.41 8.11 -15.47
CA GLY A 90 29.48 6.68 -15.70
C GLY A 90 28.21 6.12 -16.34
N ASN A 91 27.03 6.48 -15.82
CA ASN A 91 25.74 6.12 -16.43
C ASN A 91 25.62 6.71 -17.84
N THR A 92 25.95 7.98 -18.02
CA THR A 92 25.88 8.64 -19.34
C THR A 92 26.82 7.96 -20.36
N ALA A 93 28.06 7.67 -19.96
CA ALA A 93 29.03 6.99 -20.80
C ALA A 93 28.62 5.56 -21.12
N MET A 94 28.10 4.80 -20.14
CA MET A 94 27.64 3.44 -20.39
C MET A 94 26.39 3.41 -21.26
N SER A 95 25.42 4.30 -21.07
CA SER A 95 24.24 4.38 -21.93
C SER A 95 24.64 4.58 -23.40
N GLY A 96 25.54 5.54 -23.67
CA GLY A 96 26.09 5.83 -25.00
C GLY A 96 27.16 4.86 -25.53
N MET A 97 27.54 3.83 -24.77
CA MET A 97 28.38 2.72 -25.27
C MET A 97 27.62 1.39 -25.32
N ARG A 98 26.55 1.25 -24.53
CA ARG A 98 25.72 0.05 -24.46
C ARG A 98 24.69 0.06 -25.57
N GLU A 99 24.02 1.19 -25.83
CA GLU A 99 23.09 1.40 -26.95
C GLU A 99 22.16 0.19 -27.20
N LYS A 100 21.38 -0.20 -26.19
CA LYS A 100 20.38 -1.27 -26.28
C LYS A 100 18.98 -0.67 -26.12
N SER A 101 18.04 -1.19 -26.88
CA SER A 101 16.63 -0.80 -26.80
C SER A 101 15.97 -1.37 -25.54
N GLU A 102 14.90 -0.72 -25.09
CA GLU A 102 14.04 -1.24 -24.01
C GLU A 102 13.52 -2.67 -24.32
N SER A 103 13.23 -2.98 -25.60
CA SER A 103 12.85 -4.33 -26.03
C SER A 103 13.94 -5.38 -25.77
N TRP A 104 15.21 -5.03 -26.03
CA TRP A 104 16.35 -5.89 -25.75
C TRP A 104 16.51 -6.16 -24.25
N TYR A 105 16.31 -5.13 -23.42
CA TYR A 105 16.31 -5.29 -21.97
C TYR A 105 15.17 -6.19 -21.48
N LYS A 106 13.96 -6.05 -22.03
CA LYS A 106 12.82 -6.92 -21.71
C LYS A 106 13.05 -8.38 -22.10
N GLU A 107 13.57 -8.64 -23.30
CA GLU A 107 13.93 -9.98 -23.79
C GLU A 107 15.07 -10.62 -22.98
N SER A 108 16.10 -9.83 -22.64
CA SER A 108 17.23 -10.30 -21.85
C SER A 108 16.81 -10.60 -20.40
N LEU A 109 15.99 -9.76 -19.77
CA LEU A 109 15.45 -9.99 -18.43
C LEU A 109 14.55 -11.23 -18.38
N ALA A 110 13.64 -11.40 -19.34
CA ALA A 110 12.80 -12.60 -19.43
C ALA A 110 13.62 -13.88 -19.62
N SER A 111 14.72 -13.79 -20.38
CA SER A 111 15.68 -14.90 -20.53
C SER A 111 16.45 -15.18 -19.25
N PHE A 112 16.82 -14.13 -18.50
CA PHE A 112 17.55 -14.22 -17.23
C PHE A 112 16.69 -14.88 -16.13
N THR A 113 15.44 -14.43 -15.95
CA THR A 113 14.50 -15.01 -14.97
C THR A 113 14.12 -16.46 -15.31
N THR A 114 13.84 -16.74 -16.60
CA THR A 114 13.59 -18.11 -17.09
C THR A 114 14.78 -19.04 -16.80
N TYR A 115 16.00 -18.59 -17.08
CA TYR A 115 17.20 -19.38 -16.84
C TYR A 115 17.45 -19.63 -15.35
N ILE A 116 17.29 -18.60 -14.50
CA ILE A 116 17.44 -18.75 -13.05
C ILE A 116 16.41 -19.74 -12.50
N CYS A 117 15.12 -19.58 -12.80
CA CYS A 117 14.06 -20.48 -12.35
C CYS A 117 14.38 -21.97 -12.65
N VAL A 118 14.82 -22.28 -13.87
CA VAL A 118 15.17 -23.65 -14.29
C VAL A 118 16.50 -24.15 -13.71
N LYS A 119 17.33 -23.27 -13.12
CA LYS A 119 18.58 -23.64 -12.45
C LYS A 119 18.49 -23.67 -10.93
N SER A 120 17.58 -22.92 -10.33
CA SER A 120 17.30 -22.93 -8.89
C SER A 120 16.34 -24.04 -8.47
N SER A 121 15.38 -24.41 -9.34
CA SER A 121 14.34 -25.38 -9.02
C SER A 121 14.59 -26.77 -9.61
N SER A 122 14.18 -27.80 -8.88
CA SER A 122 14.10 -29.18 -9.36
C SER A 122 12.97 -29.36 -10.38
N ALA A 123 13.05 -30.45 -11.16
CA ALA A 123 11.98 -30.80 -12.11
C ALA A 123 10.61 -30.94 -11.42
N ALA A 124 10.58 -31.51 -10.20
CA ALA A 124 9.35 -31.73 -9.43
C ALA A 124 8.71 -30.44 -8.93
N GLU A 125 9.46 -29.35 -8.73
CA GLU A 125 8.93 -28.03 -8.38
C GLU A 125 8.31 -27.32 -9.58
N LEU A 126 8.81 -27.57 -10.79
CA LEU A 126 8.33 -26.99 -12.05
C LEU A 126 7.06 -27.67 -12.61
N GLU A 127 6.58 -28.75 -11.98
CA GLU A 127 5.33 -29.42 -12.35
C GLU A 127 4.08 -28.61 -11.94
N ARG A 128 3.05 -28.62 -12.81
CA ARG A 128 1.73 -28.02 -12.55
C ARG A 128 0.94 -28.77 -11.46
N CYS A 129 1.07 -30.09 -11.41
CA CYS A 129 0.15 -30.98 -10.72
C CYS A 129 0.82 -31.73 -9.56
N VAL A 130 0.41 -31.43 -8.33
CA VAL A 130 0.93 -32.05 -7.09
C VAL A 130 -0.10 -32.98 -6.46
N ASP A 131 0.37 -33.88 -5.61
CA ASP A 131 -0.48 -34.90 -5.02
C ASP A 131 -1.38 -34.38 -3.89
N SER A 132 -2.49 -35.12 -3.69
CA SER A 132 -3.36 -35.19 -2.51
C SER A 132 -2.87 -34.51 -1.22
N ALA A 133 -1.68 -34.90 -0.74
CA ALA A 133 -1.13 -34.54 0.56
C ALA A 133 -0.11 -33.39 0.55
N SER A 134 0.26 -32.85 -0.62
CA SER A 134 1.31 -31.83 -0.72
C SER A 134 0.96 -30.52 0.00
N THR A 135 1.99 -29.84 0.53
CA THR A 135 1.99 -28.46 1.02
C THR A 135 1.69 -27.45 -0.10
N ASP A 136 2.15 -27.78 -1.30
CA ASP A 136 2.08 -26.94 -2.49
C ASP A 136 0.71 -27.03 -3.17
N ALA A 137 -0.16 -27.94 -2.75
CA ALA A 137 -1.49 -28.11 -3.32
C ALA A 137 -2.37 -26.89 -2.97
N VAL A 138 -3.00 -26.27 -3.98
CA VAL A 138 -4.04 -25.27 -3.75
C VAL A 138 -5.31 -25.96 -3.28
N ARG A 139 -5.75 -25.63 -2.07
CA ARG A 139 -6.96 -26.16 -1.44
C ARG A 139 -7.99 -25.07 -1.19
N ASP A 140 -9.25 -25.48 -1.19
CA ASP A 140 -10.37 -24.68 -0.71
C ASP A 140 -10.47 -24.72 0.83
N ILE A 141 -11.44 -23.97 1.36
CA ILE A 141 -11.73 -23.86 2.80
C ILE A 141 -12.18 -25.19 3.45
N THR A 142 -12.44 -26.24 2.67
CA THR A 142 -12.79 -27.59 3.12
C THR A 142 -11.61 -28.57 3.03
N GLY A 143 -10.43 -28.11 2.60
CA GLY A 143 -9.22 -28.92 2.43
C GLY A 143 -9.18 -29.72 1.12
N LYS A 144 -10.22 -29.62 0.28
CA LYS A 144 -10.27 -30.22 -1.07
C LYS A 144 -9.47 -29.37 -2.04
N CYS A 145 -8.97 -29.96 -3.11
CA CYS A 145 -8.16 -29.23 -4.07
C CYS A 145 -8.99 -28.35 -5.00
N VAL A 146 -8.50 -27.14 -5.29
CA VAL A 146 -9.17 -26.20 -6.20
C VAL A 146 -9.06 -26.73 -7.63
N VAL A 147 -10.20 -26.74 -8.33
CA VAL A 147 -10.34 -27.31 -9.67
C VAL A 147 -10.36 -26.20 -10.73
N MET A 148 -9.49 -26.33 -11.73
CA MET A 148 -9.64 -25.65 -13.02
C MET A 148 -10.45 -26.51 -13.99
N LEU A 149 -11.13 -25.89 -14.94
CA LEU A 149 -11.98 -26.53 -15.96
C LEU A 149 -11.35 -26.50 -17.36
N ASP A 150 -10.04 -26.27 -17.44
CA ASP A 150 -9.28 -26.33 -18.69
C ASP A 150 -8.96 -27.78 -19.12
N THR A 151 -8.61 -27.95 -20.39
CA THR A 151 -8.36 -29.26 -21.00
C THR A 151 -7.18 -30.05 -20.44
N ASP A 152 -6.28 -29.43 -19.66
CA ASP A 152 -5.13 -30.10 -19.03
C ASP A 152 -5.22 -30.09 -17.48
N SER A 153 -6.37 -29.70 -16.92
CA SER A 153 -6.64 -29.58 -15.47
C SER A 153 -6.11 -30.75 -14.65
N CYS A 154 -5.37 -30.45 -13.58
CA CYS A 154 -4.79 -31.47 -12.70
C CYS A 154 -5.83 -32.41 -12.08
N ASN A 155 -7.06 -31.93 -11.88
CA ASN A 155 -8.17 -32.73 -11.34
C ASN A 155 -8.53 -33.92 -12.24
N SER A 156 -8.42 -33.78 -13.57
CA SER A 156 -8.61 -34.89 -14.52
C SER A 156 -7.59 -36.02 -14.36
N LYS A 157 -6.43 -35.71 -13.77
CA LYS A 157 -5.31 -36.62 -13.51
C LYS A 157 -5.33 -37.17 -12.08
N GLY A 158 -6.39 -36.90 -11.31
CA GLY A 158 -6.48 -37.26 -9.88
C GLY A 158 -5.53 -36.45 -8.98
N LYS A 159 -4.98 -35.33 -9.47
CA LYS A 159 -4.02 -34.47 -8.78
C LYS A 159 -4.60 -33.09 -8.49
N CYS A 160 -3.89 -32.32 -7.68
CA CYS A 160 -4.22 -30.95 -7.31
C CYS A 160 -3.40 -29.96 -8.13
N GLU A 161 -3.97 -28.80 -8.44
CA GLU A 161 -3.19 -27.67 -8.95
C GLU A 161 -2.16 -27.24 -7.89
N ARG A 162 -0.90 -27.05 -8.30
CA ARG A 162 0.11 -26.42 -7.45
C ARG A 162 -0.20 -24.94 -7.23
N ARG A 163 0.22 -24.37 -6.11
CA ARG A 163 0.42 -22.91 -5.93
C ARG A 163 1.24 -22.33 -7.10
N SER A 164 1.16 -21.03 -7.28
CA SER A 164 2.03 -20.30 -8.21
C SER A 164 3.51 -20.54 -7.90
N ASN A 165 4.32 -20.56 -8.95
CA ASN A 165 5.78 -20.69 -8.87
C ASN A 165 6.42 -19.95 -10.06
N CYS A 166 7.74 -20.03 -10.22
CA CYS A 166 8.43 -19.29 -11.27
C CYS A 166 8.15 -19.77 -12.72
N LYS A 167 7.40 -20.86 -12.94
CA LYS A 167 6.91 -21.30 -14.26
C LYS A 167 5.39 -21.15 -14.44
N TRP A 168 4.61 -21.41 -13.41
CA TRP A 168 3.14 -21.48 -13.47
C TRP A 168 2.49 -20.33 -12.70
N ASP A 169 1.62 -19.62 -13.41
CA ASP A 169 0.83 -18.51 -12.87
C ASP A 169 -0.22 -18.99 -11.84
N ASP A 170 -0.95 -18.07 -11.23
CA ASP A 170 -1.93 -18.35 -10.18
C ASP A 170 -3.10 -19.24 -10.65
N VAL A 171 -3.71 -19.96 -9.70
CA VAL A 171 -4.84 -20.88 -9.97
C VAL A 171 -6.15 -20.11 -9.96
N VAL A 172 -6.85 -20.08 -11.10
CA VAL A 172 -8.17 -19.46 -11.25
C VAL A 172 -9.27 -20.51 -10.96
N PRO A 173 -10.02 -20.43 -9.84
CA PRO A 173 -11.04 -21.42 -9.51
C PRO A 173 -12.13 -21.49 -10.59
N GLY A 174 -12.42 -22.68 -11.11
CA GLY A 174 -13.41 -22.85 -12.19
C GLY A 174 -12.97 -22.31 -13.56
N GLY A 175 -11.74 -21.79 -13.70
CA GLY A 175 -11.25 -21.21 -14.95
C GLY A 175 -11.19 -22.23 -16.09
N THR A 176 -11.81 -21.92 -17.23
CA THR A 176 -11.86 -22.76 -18.43
C THR A 176 -10.70 -22.54 -19.41
N ALA A 177 -10.01 -21.39 -19.29
CA ALA A 177 -8.80 -21.11 -20.04
C ALA A 177 -7.61 -21.88 -19.46
N ALA A 178 -6.69 -22.33 -20.33
CA ALA A 178 -5.46 -23.00 -19.91
C ALA A 178 -4.63 -22.10 -18.98
N ARG A 179 -4.18 -22.67 -17.85
CA ARG A 179 -3.38 -21.97 -16.84
C ARG A 179 -2.12 -21.37 -17.47
N ARG A 180 -1.90 -20.06 -17.29
CA ARG A 180 -0.76 -19.34 -17.88
C ARG A 180 0.56 -19.94 -17.40
N GLN A 181 1.46 -20.16 -18.36
CA GLN A 181 2.87 -20.42 -18.13
C GLN A 181 3.62 -19.10 -18.32
N LEU A 182 4.52 -18.76 -17.40
CA LEU A 182 5.44 -17.61 -17.55
C LEU A 182 6.46 -17.88 -18.66
N PHE A 183 6.85 -19.14 -18.85
CA PHE A 183 7.71 -19.55 -19.96
C PHE A 183 7.41 -20.99 -20.44
N THR A 184 7.60 -21.22 -21.74
CA THR A 184 7.53 -22.55 -22.36
C THR A 184 8.90 -23.23 -22.39
N ASP A 185 8.96 -24.53 -22.68
CA ASP A 185 10.25 -25.24 -22.79
C ASP A 185 11.10 -24.75 -23.99
N ALA A 186 10.47 -24.16 -25.02
CA ALA A 186 11.18 -23.45 -26.10
C ALA A 186 11.81 -22.13 -25.61
N ASN A 187 11.16 -21.44 -24.67
CA ASN A 187 11.75 -20.28 -23.99
C ASN A 187 12.93 -20.73 -23.13
N VAL A 188 12.87 -21.88 -22.45
CA VAL A 188 14.00 -22.44 -21.66
C VAL A 188 15.22 -22.73 -22.54
N ALA A 189 15.03 -23.32 -23.72
CA ALA A 189 16.10 -23.53 -24.68
C ALA A 189 16.70 -22.19 -25.17
N THR A 190 15.85 -21.20 -25.44
CA THR A 190 16.25 -19.85 -25.87
C THR A 190 17.04 -19.12 -24.77
N ALA A 191 16.53 -19.12 -23.53
CA ALA A 191 17.16 -18.55 -22.35
C ALA A 191 18.51 -19.21 -22.04
N THR A 192 18.60 -20.54 -22.15
CA THR A 192 19.85 -21.28 -21.95
C THR A 192 20.90 -20.90 -23.00
N LYS A 193 20.50 -20.74 -24.27
CA LYS A 193 21.38 -20.26 -25.34
C LYS A 193 21.79 -18.80 -25.13
N TRP A 194 20.86 -17.95 -24.68
CA TRP A 194 21.12 -16.54 -24.35
C TRP A 194 22.17 -16.43 -23.25
N MET A 195 21.95 -17.07 -22.10
CA MET A 195 22.86 -17.00 -20.95
C MET A 195 24.23 -17.63 -21.22
N SER A 196 24.31 -18.70 -22.02
CA SER A 196 25.59 -19.37 -22.33
C SER A 196 26.40 -18.70 -23.44
N THR A 197 25.75 -18.01 -24.40
CA THR A 197 26.45 -17.47 -25.59
C THR A 197 26.00 -16.07 -26.00
N GLY A 198 24.70 -15.78 -26.00
CA GLY A 198 24.16 -14.48 -26.46
C GLY A 198 24.56 -13.30 -25.58
N TYR A 199 24.27 -13.37 -24.28
CA TYR A 199 24.61 -12.31 -23.33
C TYR A 199 26.14 -12.12 -23.19
N PRO A 200 26.97 -13.18 -23.03
CA PRO A 200 28.43 -13.03 -23.08
C PRO A 200 28.94 -12.41 -24.39
N SER A 201 28.39 -12.80 -25.56
CA SER A 201 28.77 -12.18 -26.83
C SER A 201 28.33 -10.71 -26.93
N SER A 202 27.29 -10.29 -26.20
CA SER A 202 26.90 -8.87 -26.11
C SER A 202 27.91 -8.02 -25.34
N LEU A 203 28.77 -8.63 -24.52
CA LEU A 203 29.81 -7.96 -23.73
C LEU A 203 31.17 -7.94 -24.44
N ALA A 204 31.35 -8.73 -25.50
CA ALA A 204 32.58 -8.81 -26.29
C ALA A 204 33.10 -7.44 -26.81
N PRO A 205 32.27 -6.46 -27.22
CA PRO A 205 32.75 -5.13 -27.64
C PRO A 205 33.51 -4.35 -26.56
N PHE A 206 33.24 -4.60 -25.28
CA PHE A 206 33.94 -3.95 -24.16
C PHE A 206 35.26 -4.65 -23.81
N VAL A 207 35.31 -5.98 -23.96
CA VAL A 207 36.50 -6.78 -23.65
C VAL A 207 37.54 -6.72 -24.78
N ALA A 208 37.09 -6.81 -26.03
CA ALA A 208 37.98 -6.97 -27.18
C ALA A 208 39.04 -5.86 -27.37
N PRO A 209 38.74 -4.55 -27.24
CA PRO A 209 39.72 -3.50 -27.50
C PRO A 209 40.95 -3.58 -26.59
N GLY A 210 40.74 -3.72 -25.26
CA GLY A 210 41.85 -3.84 -24.32
C GLY A 210 42.58 -5.18 -24.44
N THR A 211 41.88 -6.29 -24.67
CA THR A 211 42.54 -7.58 -24.93
C THR A 211 43.43 -7.53 -26.17
N VAL A 212 42.96 -6.94 -27.27
CA VAL A 212 43.75 -6.75 -28.50
C VAL A 212 44.96 -5.85 -28.25
N MET A 213 44.79 -4.73 -27.54
CA MET A 213 45.93 -3.84 -27.19
C MET A 213 46.95 -4.50 -26.27
N GLY A 214 46.52 -5.34 -25.33
CA GLY A 214 47.39 -6.18 -24.51
C GLY A 214 48.19 -7.19 -25.35
N VAL A 215 47.53 -7.91 -26.26
CA VAL A 215 48.17 -8.88 -27.17
C VAL A 215 49.16 -8.18 -28.12
N LEU A 216 48.79 -7.04 -28.70
CA LEU A 216 49.69 -6.24 -29.55
C LEU A 216 50.90 -5.72 -28.77
N THR A 217 50.72 -5.32 -27.51
CA THR A 217 51.82 -4.89 -26.63
C THR A 217 52.77 -6.05 -26.31
N ALA A 218 52.23 -7.24 -26.04
CA ALA A 218 53.02 -8.45 -25.79
C ALA A 218 53.81 -8.88 -27.05
N LEU A 219 53.14 -8.98 -28.21
CA LEU A 219 53.77 -9.33 -29.49
C LEU A 219 54.82 -8.27 -29.92
N GLY A 220 54.53 -6.99 -29.72
CA GLY A 220 55.47 -5.90 -29.97
C GLY A 220 56.73 -5.99 -29.09
N CYS A 221 56.58 -6.35 -27.81
CA CYS A 221 57.71 -6.61 -26.92
C CYS A 221 58.53 -7.83 -27.38
N ILE A 222 57.87 -8.95 -27.70
CA ILE A 222 58.55 -10.17 -28.20
C ILE A 222 59.33 -9.85 -29.49
N GLY A 223 58.70 -9.16 -30.44
CA GLY A 223 59.35 -8.72 -31.68
C GLY A 223 60.54 -7.79 -31.43
N PHE A 224 60.42 -6.83 -30.52
CA PHE A 224 61.52 -5.95 -30.10
C PHE A 224 62.68 -6.73 -29.47
N VAL A 225 62.39 -7.67 -28.56
CA VAL A 225 63.41 -8.52 -27.91
C VAL A 225 64.11 -9.39 -28.93
N VAL A 226 63.39 -10.02 -29.87
CA VAL A 226 63.98 -10.83 -30.94
C VAL A 226 64.85 -9.98 -31.87
N LEU A 227 64.35 -8.82 -32.33
CA LEU A 227 65.12 -7.91 -33.21
C LEU A 227 66.38 -7.36 -32.54
N ARG A 228 66.33 -7.07 -31.23
CA ARG A 228 67.46 -6.54 -30.46
C ARG A 228 68.47 -7.62 -30.06
N CYS A 229 68.00 -8.79 -29.62
CA CYS A 229 68.85 -9.84 -29.07
C CYS A 229 69.39 -10.80 -30.14
N VAL A 230 68.59 -11.18 -31.14
CA VAL A 230 68.98 -12.11 -32.21
C VAL A 230 69.56 -11.36 -33.41
N PHE A 231 68.86 -10.35 -33.92
CA PHE A 231 69.24 -9.67 -35.17
C PHE A 231 70.12 -8.42 -34.97
N ASN A 232 70.39 -7.99 -33.74
CA ASN A 232 71.13 -6.77 -33.37
C ASN A 232 70.56 -5.47 -34.02
N ARG A 233 69.30 -5.49 -34.46
CA ARG A 233 68.57 -4.34 -35.03
C ARG A 233 67.89 -3.55 -33.89
N CYS A 234 67.07 -2.56 -34.23
CA CYS A 234 66.45 -1.64 -33.26
C CYS A 234 67.49 -0.96 -32.34
N GLY A 235 68.57 -0.46 -32.97
CA GLY A 235 69.64 0.31 -32.33
C GLY A 235 70.67 -0.51 -31.55
N GLY A 236 70.79 -1.82 -31.80
CA GLY A 236 71.93 -2.65 -31.35
C GLY A 236 72.02 -2.98 -29.85
N ARG A 237 73.09 -3.70 -29.49
CA ARG A 237 73.49 -4.01 -28.11
C ARG A 237 74.30 -2.89 -27.43
N GLU A 238 75.02 -2.10 -28.21
CA GLU A 238 76.04 -1.14 -27.75
C GLU A 238 75.62 0.34 -27.97
N PRO A 239 76.23 1.31 -27.25
CA PRO A 239 75.95 2.74 -27.43
C PRO A 239 76.63 3.32 -28.69
N ASN A 240 76.08 4.39 -29.25
CA ASN A 240 76.69 5.14 -30.35
C ASN A 240 78.08 5.69 -29.97
N GLU A 241 79.10 5.36 -30.75
CA GLU A 241 80.50 5.82 -30.61
C GLU A 241 80.60 7.35 -30.57
N LYS A 242 79.80 8.04 -31.42
CA LYS A 242 79.78 9.51 -31.53
C LYS A 242 79.05 10.22 -30.37
N GLY A 243 78.64 9.46 -29.35
CA GLY A 243 77.97 9.96 -28.16
C GLY A 243 76.56 10.51 -28.40
N TYR A 244 75.99 11.11 -27.34
CA TYR A 244 74.64 11.68 -27.35
C TYR A 244 74.65 13.14 -26.88
N SER A 245 73.67 13.94 -27.35
CA SER A 245 73.50 15.33 -26.90
C SER A 245 72.81 15.42 -25.53
N ARG A 246 72.78 16.62 -24.92
CA ARG A 246 71.98 16.84 -23.69
C ARG A 246 70.49 16.64 -23.95
N CYS A 247 69.97 17.13 -25.07
CA CYS A 247 68.56 17.00 -25.47
C CYS A 247 68.15 15.53 -25.68
N ASP A 248 69.04 14.70 -26.25
CA ASP A 248 68.84 13.25 -26.40
C ASP A 248 68.59 12.53 -25.06
N ILE A 249 69.13 13.05 -23.96
CA ILE A 249 68.99 12.47 -22.61
C ILE A 249 67.82 13.13 -21.88
N ILE A 250 67.74 14.46 -21.87
CA ILE A 250 66.75 15.23 -21.12
C ILE A 250 65.33 14.94 -21.58
N VAL A 251 65.06 14.86 -22.89
CA VAL A 251 63.67 14.66 -23.39
C VAL A 251 63.10 13.30 -22.94
N PRO A 252 63.76 12.14 -23.15
CA PRO A 252 63.30 10.87 -22.58
C PRO A 252 63.21 10.86 -21.04
N THR A 253 64.10 11.57 -20.33
CA THR A 253 64.02 11.67 -18.86
C THR A 253 62.78 12.46 -18.41
N LEU A 254 62.46 13.58 -19.05
CA LEU A 254 61.24 14.34 -18.76
C LEU A 254 59.98 13.53 -19.08
N THR A 255 59.94 12.87 -20.25
CA THR A 255 58.83 11.96 -20.61
C THR A 255 58.66 10.86 -19.57
N PHE A 256 59.73 10.20 -19.15
CA PHE A 256 59.68 9.17 -18.12
C PHE A 256 59.09 9.72 -16.81
N LEU A 257 59.58 10.87 -16.32
CA LEU A 257 59.14 11.47 -15.05
C LEU A 257 57.67 11.92 -15.08
N VAL A 258 57.21 12.54 -16.17
CA VAL A 258 55.80 12.95 -16.34
C VAL A 258 54.89 11.73 -16.38
N CYS A 259 55.28 10.66 -17.09
CA CYS A 259 54.53 9.41 -17.11
C CYS A 259 54.53 8.71 -15.74
N SER A 260 55.64 8.72 -14.99
CA SER A 260 55.68 8.20 -13.62
C SER A 260 54.76 8.97 -12.66
N LEU A 261 54.64 10.30 -12.82
CA LEU A 261 53.69 11.11 -12.04
C LEU A 261 52.24 10.74 -12.39
N ALA A 262 51.92 10.56 -13.68
CA ALA A 262 50.59 10.12 -14.10
C ALA A 262 50.24 8.71 -13.57
N VAL A 263 51.19 7.76 -13.61
CA VAL A 263 51.05 6.42 -13.01
C VAL A 263 50.79 6.50 -11.51
N PHE A 264 51.49 7.39 -10.78
CA PHE A 264 51.25 7.63 -9.36
C PHE A 264 49.85 8.21 -9.08
N ILE A 265 49.41 9.21 -9.85
CA ILE A 265 48.07 9.79 -9.73
C ILE A 265 46.99 8.73 -9.97
N CYS A 266 47.10 7.93 -11.04
CA CYS A 266 46.17 6.85 -11.33
C CYS A 266 46.13 5.80 -10.20
N MET A 267 47.26 5.49 -9.56
CA MET A 267 47.30 4.57 -8.41
C MET A 267 46.61 5.15 -7.17
N VAL A 268 46.84 6.42 -6.84
CA VAL A 268 46.17 7.08 -5.70
C VAL A 268 44.66 7.13 -5.89
N ILE A 269 44.20 7.45 -7.12
CA ILE A 269 42.77 7.44 -7.46
C ILE A 269 42.21 6.02 -7.37
N THR A 270 42.85 5.01 -7.98
CA THR A 270 42.39 3.62 -7.89
C THR A 270 42.36 3.11 -6.45
N ALA A 271 43.35 3.42 -5.61
CA ALA A 271 43.34 3.03 -4.20
C ALA A 271 42.15 3.64 -3.44
N ALA A 272 41.85 4.92 -3.67
CA ALA A 272 40.72 5.63 -3.07
C ALA A 272 39.34 5.21 -3.59
N LEU A 273 39.27 4.59 -4.77
CA LEU A 273 38.05 4.06 -5.37
C LEU A 273 37.83 2.56 -5.09
N ASN A 274 38.90 1.79 -4.89
CA ASN A 274 38.83 0.33 -4.72
C ASN A 274 38.18 -0.07 -3.39
N THR A 275 38.28 0.76 -2.34
CA THR A 275 37.46 0.60 -1.12
C THR A 275 35.98 0.77 -1.46
N ASN A 276 35.62 1.83 -2.19
CA ASN A 276 34.23 2.16 -2.53
C ASN A 276 33.49 1.07 -3.34
N ILE A 277 34.21 0.17 -4.02
CA ILE A 277 33.61 -0.99 -4.72
C ILE A 277 33.32 -2.14 -3.73
N SER A 278 34.13 -2.32 -2.70
CA SER A 278 33.81 -3.26 -1.63
C SER A 278 32.67 -2.70 -0.78
N ASP A 279 32.85 -1.49 -0.23
CA ASP A 279 31.83 -0.75 0.54
C ASP A 279 30.49 -0.74 -0.23
N GLY A 280 30.49 -0.27 -1.49
CA GLY A 280 29.26 -0.09 -2.27
C GLY A 280 28.55 -1.38 -2.70
N VAL A 281 29.23 -2.52 -2.81
CA VAL A 281 28.55 -3.81 -3.08
C VAL A 281 28.07 -4.44 -1.76
N GLU A 282 28.75 -4.20 -0.65
CA GLU A 282 28.24 -4.51 0.68
C GLU A 282 26.97 -3.69 0.99
N ASP A 283 26.96 -2.39 0.64
CA ASP A 283 25.77 -1.53 0.67
C ASP A 283 24.63 -2.10 -0.19
N VAL A 284 24.89 -2.53 -1.43
CA VAL A 284 23.86 -3.15 -2.30
C VAL A 284 23.30 -4.45 -1.70
N LEU A 285 24.16 -5.33 -1.19
CA LEU A 285 23.75 -6.59 -0.58
C LEU A 285 22.96 -6.35 0.72
N TYR A 286 23.38 -5.37 1.52
CA TYR A 286 22.66 -4.91 2.70
C TYR A 286 21.29 -4.33 2.34
N SER A 287 21.21 -3.38 1.40
CA SER A 287 19.95 -2.76 0.96
C SER A 287 18.98 -3.80 0.39
N LEU A 288 19.49 -4.79 -0.33
CA LEU A 288 18.69 -5.91 -0.84
C LEU A 288 18.19 -6.81 0.30
N LYS A 289 19.04 -7.15 1.28
CA LYS A 289 18.64 -7.95 2.45
C LYS A 289 17.61 -7.21 3.31
N ALA A 290 17.84 -5.93 3.62
CA ALA A 290 16.90 -5.09 4.37
C ALA A 290 15.56 -4.90 3.62
N THR A 291 15.59 -4.88 2.28
CA THR A 291 14.37 -4.84 1.46
C THR A 291 13.55 -6.13 1.54
N LEU A 292 14.22 -7.29 1.54
CA LEU A 292 13.55 -8.59 1.75
C LEU A 292 13.08 -8.76 3.20
N GLU A 293 13.85 -8.28 4.18
CA GLU A 293 13.43 -8.24 5.58
C GLU A 293 12.19 -7.35 5.76
N ASN A 294 12.15 -6.17 5.11
CA ASN A 294 10.98 -5.30 5.07
C ASN A 294 9.77 -5.95 4.38
N ALA A 295 9.98 -6.71 3.32
CA ALA A 295 8.91 -7.50 2.69
C ALA A 295 8.36 -8.58 3.64
N ASN A 296 9.22 -9.26 4.40
CA ASN A 296 8.81 -10.23 5.43
C ASN A 296 8.08 -9.55 6.61
N ILE A 297 8.55 -8.38 7.06
CA ILE A 297 7.89 -7.55 8.08
C ILE A 297 6.51 -7.09 7.61
N PHE A 298 6.39 -6.64 6.36
CA PHE A 298 5.11 -6.27 5.73
C PHE A 298 4.15 -7.46 5.67
N VAL A 299 4.63 -8.64 5.23
CA VAL A 299 3.85 -9.89 5.26
C VAL A 299 3.35 -10.19 6.66
N ALA A 300 4.20 -10.14 7.70
CA ALA A 300 3.80 -10.42 9.07
C ALA A 300 2.80 -9.40 9.65
N ASN A 301 3.01 -8.10 9.35
CA ASN A 301 2.18 -6.98 9.78
C ASN A 301 0.76 -7.00 9.16
N LEU A 302 0.58 -7.61 7.98
CA LEU A 302 -0.72 -7.77 7.32
C LEU A 302 -1.36 -9.15 7.55
N LEU A 303 -0.57 -10.22 7.56
CA LEU A 303 -1.06 -11.59 7.74
C LEU A 303 -1.62 -11.85 9.15
N THR A 304 -1.05 -11.18 10.17
CA THR A 304 -1.58 -11.22 11.55
C THR A 304 -3.03 -10.70 11.65
N PRO A 305 -3.35 -9.45 11.26
CA PRO A 305 -4.72 -8.96 11.32
C PRO A 305 -5.68 -9.67 10.35
N LEU A 306 -5.22 -10.20 9.21
CA LEU A 306 -6.06 -11.03 8.33
C LEU A 306 -6.49 -12.36 8.99
N ASN A 307 -5.58 -13.04 9.70
CA ASN A 307 -5.92 -14.23 10.49
C ASN A 307 -6.89 -13.89 11.64
N ASN A 308 -6.68 -12.76 12.31
CA ASN A 308 -7.59 -12.28 13.36
C ASN A 308 -8.98 -11.98 12.78
N ALA A 309 -9.07 -11.28 11.64
CA ALA A 309 -10.32 -10.96 10.97
C ALA A 309 -11.08 -12.24 10.53
N THR A 310 -10.37 -13.24 10.03
CA THR A 310 -10.93 -14.56 9.68
C THR A 310 -11.54 -15.26 10.91
N THR A 311 -10.83 -15.20 12.04
CA THR A 311 -11.25 -15.82 13.31
C THR A 311 -12.45 -15.09 13.90
N GLU A 312 -12.36 -13.77 14.08
CA GLU A 312 -13.43 -12.94 14.64
C GLU A 312 -14.66 -12.89 13.70
N LEU A 313 -14.51 -13.05 12.38
CA LEU A 313 -15.65 -13.17 11.46
C LEU A 313 -16.50 -14.40 11.79
N THR A 314 -15.86 -15.52 12.11
CA THR A 314 -16.57 -16.74 12.53
C THR A 314 -17.30 -16.54 13.86
N VAL A 315 -16.68 -15.82 14.81
CA VAL A 315 -17.29 -15.49 16.11
C VAL A 315 -18.45 -14.51 15.96
N ALA A 316 -18.25 -13.41 15.22
CA ALA A 316 -19.23 -12.36 14.97
C ALA A 316 -20.43 -12.87 14.15
N SER A 317 -20.19 -13.65 13.08
CA SER A 317 -21.25 -14.30 12.29
C SER A 317 -22.14 -15.19 13.17
N LYS A 318 -21.52 -16.01 14.02
CA LYS A 318 -22.24 -16.87 14.97
C LYS A 318 -23.01 -16.06 16.01
N ALA A 319 -22.44 -14.99 16.55
CA ALA A 319 -23.11 -14.11 17.51
C ALA A 319 -24.32 -13.39 16.90
N VAL A 320 -24.14 -12.78 15.72
CA VAL A 320 -25.19 -12.07 14.98
C VAL A 320 -26.32 -13.01 14.59
N ASN A 321 -26.02 -14.21 14.06
CA ASN A 321 -27.03 -15.21 13.75
C ASN A 321 -27.77 -15.67 15.02
N ALA A 322 -27.06 -15.95 16.11
CA ALA A 322 -27.68 -16.39 17.37
C ALA A 322 -28.59 -15.33 18.02
N GLN A 323 -28.24 -14.04 17.91
CA GLN A 323 -28.99 -12.94 18.52
C GLN A 323 -30.09 -12.35 17.62
N LEU A 324 -29.89 -12.31 16.30
CA LEU A 324 -30.74 -11.55 15.38
C LEU A 324 -31.58 -12.41 14.42
N LYS A 325 -31.42 -13.74 14.36
CA LYS A 325 -32.12 -14.60 13.38
C LYS A 325 -33.65 -14.44 13.37
N ASN A 326 -34.26 -14.15 14.52
CA ASN A 326 -35.71 -14.00 14.65
C ASN A 326 -36.13 -12.51 14.77
N SER A 327 -35.54 -11.62 13.94
CA SER A 327 -35.76 -10.16 14.04
C SER A 327 -36.78 -9.58 13.06
N ASP A 328 -37.44 -10.41 12.24
CA ASP A 328 -38.39 -9.98 11.20
C ASP A 328 -39.57 -9.14 11.76
N TRP A 329 -39.91 -9.35 13.05
CA TRP A 329 -40.89 -8.54 13.78
C TRP A 329 -40.55 -7.05 13.83
N ILE A 330 -39.28 -6.65 13.70
CA ILE A 330 -38.89 -5.23 13.67
C ILE A 330 -39.57 -4.52 12.50
N ALA A 331 -39.54 -5.15 11.31
CA ALA A 331 -40.16 -4.63 10.11
C ALA A 331 -41.67 -4.86 10.10
N ALA A 332 -42.14 -6.04 10.54
CA ALA A 332 -43.55 -6.39 10.54
C ALA A 332 -44.37 -5.57 11.56
N ASP A 333 -44.00 -5.60 12.85
CA ASP A 333 -44.68 -4.82 13.90
C ASP A 333 -44.59 -3.32 13.60
N GLY A 334 -43.46 -2.86 13.05
CA GLY A 334 -43.28 -1.45 12.63
C GLY A 334 -44.15 -1.04 11.44
N ALA A 335 -44.45 -1.96 10.52
CA ALA A 335 -45.44 -1.72 9.47
C ALA A 335 -46.85 -1.66 10.05
N THR A 336 -47.24 -2.62 10.90
CA THR A 336 -48.53 -2.64 11.60
C THR A 336 -48.79 -1.34 12.37
N LEU A 337 -47.80 -0.85 13.12
CA LEU A 337 -47.93 0.40 13.88
C LEU A 337 -48.13 1.63 12.97
N ARG A 338 -47.44 1.72 11.83
CA ARG A 338 -47.71 2.79 10.85
C ARG A 338 -49.14 2.69 10.30
N THR A 339 -49.65 1.48 10.06
CA THR A 339 -51.05 1.27 9.64
C THR A 339 -52.02 1.70 10.73
N MET A 340 -51.84 1.30 11.99
CA MET A 340 -52.68 1.73 13.12
C MET A 340 -52.73 3.26 13.26
N ILE A 341 -51.59 3.94 13.08
CA ILE A 341 -51.49 5.41 13.11
C ILE A 341 -52.22 6.04 11.90
N ALA A 342 -52.09 5.46 10.71
CA ALA A 342 -52.77 5.91 9.50
C ALA A 342 -54.30 5.71 9.57
N ASP A 343 -54.75 4.57 10.10
CA ASP A 343 -56.16 4.25 10.31
C ASP A 343 -56.79 5.19 11.34
N PHE A 344 -56.12 5.45 12.47
CA PHE A 344 -56.54 6.48 13.44
C PHE A 344 -56.66 7.86 12.78
N GLY A 345 -55.69 8.22 11.94
CA GLY A 345 -55.77 9.41 11.10
C GLY A 345 -57.02 9.40 10.22
N SER A 346 -57.26 8.32 9.48
CA SER A 346 -58.38 8.20 8.54
C SER A 346 -59.77 8.10 9.19
N ILE A 347 -59.85 7.70 10.46
CA ILE A 347 -61.12 7.66 11.21
C ILE A 347 -61.43 9.05 11.79
N TYR A 348 -60.49 9.67 12.49
CA TYR A 348 -60.77 10.89 13.28
C TYR A 348 -60.48 12.20 12.54
N TYR A 349 -59.60 12.22 11.52
CA TYR A 349 -59.35 13.44 10.75
C TYR A 349 -60.52 13.75 9.81
N ASN A 350 -61.17 14.92 10.00
CA ASN A 350 -62.39 15.31 9.30
C ASN A 350 -63.54 14.29 9.40
N HIS A 351 -63.62 13.53 10.51
CA HIS A 351 -64.59 12.45 10.77
C HIS A 351 -66.01 12.70 10.20
N GLY A 352 -66.54 13.91 10.41
CA GLY A 352 -67.78 14.38 9.79
C GLY A 352 -68.60 15.27 10.72
N ALA A 353 -69.91 15.30 10.48
CA ALA A 353 -70.89 15.89 11.38
C ALA A 353 -71.69 14.83 12.13
N PHE A 354 -72.42 15.27 13.15
CA PHE A 354 -73.36 14.50 13.95
C PHE A 354 -74.78 15.10 13.78
N PRO A 355 -75.85 14.30 13.85
CA PRO A 355 -75.88 12.89 14.26
C PRO A 355 -75.41 11.89 13.19
N THR A 356 -75.44 12.26 11.90
CA THR A 356 -74.95 11.43 10.79
C THR A 356 -73.82 12.11 10.02
N LEU A 357 -72.86 11.34 9.51
CA LEU A 357 -71.70 11.87 8.76
C LEU A 357 -72.09 12.64 7.48
N THR A 358 -73.31 12.42 6.98
CA THR A 358 -73.94 13.08 5.83
C THR A 358 -74.61 14.42 6.15
N CYS A 359 -74.71 14.78 7.43
CA CYS A 359 -75.36 16.01 7.89
C CYS A 359 -74.50 17.24 7.58
N ASN A 360 -75.12 18.36 7.17
CA ASN A 360 -74.40 19.61 6.90
C ASN A 360 -74.87 20.75 7.83
N PRO A 361 -74.01 21.30 8.71
CA PRO A 361 -74.35 22.44 9.57
C PRO A 361 -74.85 23.69 8.86
N GLU A 362 -74.53 23.87 7.57
CA GLU A 362 -74.97 25.02 6.77
C GLU A 362 -76.33 24.82 6.08
N THR A 363 -76.76 23.58 5.85
CA THR A 363 -77.93 23.28 4.98
C THR A 363 -78.91 22.23 5.51
N SER A 364 -78.64 21.58 6.65
CA SER A 364 -79.61 20.68 7.29
C SER A 364 -80.79 21.46 7.89
N GLU A 365 -82.01 20.99 7.63
CA GLU A 365 -83.22 21.48 8.33
C GLU A 365 -83.30 20.99 9.79
N THR A 366 -82.58 19.91 10.08
CA THR A 366 -82.43 19.22 11.37
C THR A 366 -81.20 19.70 12.15
N PHE A 367 -81.15 19.46 13.47
CA PHE A 367 -79.97 19.87 14.24
C PHE A 367 -78.71 19.11 13.83
N CYS A 368 -77.65 19.86 13.55
CA CYS A 368 -76.41 19.34 12.98
C CYS A 368 -75.19 19.95 13.70
N LEU A 369 -74.17 19.13 13.94
CA LEU A 369 -72.97 19.47 14.71
C LEU A 369 -71.72 18.98 13.97
N ALA A 370 -70.90 19.87 13.41
CA ALA A 370 -69.58 19.48 12.93
C ALA A 370 -68.68 19.08 14.09
N CYS A 371 -67.78 18.11 13.87
CA CYS A 371 -66.64 17.95 14.77
C CYS A 371 -65.70 19.18 14.66
N PRO A 372 -65.29 19.81 15.76
CA PRO A 372 -64.42 20.98 15.72
C PRO A 372 -62.98 20.62 15.34
N ASP A 373 -62.24 21.54 14.71
CA ASP A 373 -60.81 21.35 14.37
C ASP A 373 -59.96 20.98 15.60
N ARG A 374 -60.33 21.51 16.78
CA ARG A 374 -59.70 21.17 18.07
C ARG A 374 -59.73 19.68 18.40
N VAL A 375 -60.67 18.90 17.83
CA VAL A 375 -60.80 17.45 18.09
C VAL A 375 -60.47 16.63 16.84
N CYS A 376 -61.13 16.92 15.71
CA CYS A 376 -61.02 16.14 14.47
C CYS A 376 -60.11 16.76 13.40
N GLY A 377 -59.37 17.82 13.71
CA GLY A 377 -58.60 18.59 12.74
C GLY A 377 -57.10 18.61 13.02
N SER A 378 -56.54 19.81 13.16
CA SER A 378 -55.09 20.03 13.27
C SER A 378 -54.33 19.17 14.31
N PRO A 379 -54.88 18.80 15.50
CA PRO A 379 -54.19 17.93 16.45
C PRO A 379 -54.04 16.48 15.98
N VAL A 380 -55.01 15.94 15.23
CA VAL A 380 -54.92 14.59 14.64
C VAL A 380 -53.77 14.55 13.63
N THR A 381 -53.72 15.53 12.73
CA THR A 381 -52.63 15.63 11.73
C THR A 381 -51.26 15.80 12.40
N PHE A 382 -51.19 16.57 13.49
CA PHE A 382 -49.96 16.74 14.27
C PHE A 382 -49.50 15.42 14.93
N PHE A 383 -50.41 14.69 15.58
CA PHE A 383 -50.11 13.38 16.17
C PHE A 383 -49.57 12.40 15.13
N VAL A 384 -50.28 12.23 14.01
CA VAL A 384 -49.94 11.27 12.94
C VAL A 384 -48.57 11.62 12.30
N ASN A 385 -48.29 12.91 12.05
CA ASN A 385 -47.00 13.31 11.46
C ASN A 385 -45.81 13.13 12.42
N ASN A 386 -45.96 13.48 13.70
CA ASN A 386 -44.87 13.34 14.68
C ASN A 386 -44.60 11.88 15.04
N THR A 387 -45.64 11.04 15.13
CA THR A 387 -45.46 9.59 15.38
C THR A 387 -44.75 8.90 14.21
N ALA A 388 -45.05 9.27 12.96
CA ALA A 388 -44.31 8.79 11.79
C ALA A 388 -42.82 9.19 11.84
N ALA A 389 -42.52 10.47 12.15
CA ALA A 389 -41.14 10.94 12.31
C ALA A 389 -40.39 10.22 13.45
N ALA A 390 -41.07 9.95 14.57
CA ALA A 390 -40.51 9.22 15.70
C ALA A 390 -40.16 7.76 15.32
N ILE A 391 -40.99 7.07 14.53
CA ILE A 391 -40.70 5.71 14.02
C ILE A 391 -39.43 5.71 13.16
N SER A 392 -39.29 6.67 12.23
CA SER A 392 -38.08 6.79 11.39
C SER A 392 -36.81 7.17 12.18
N ALA A 393 -36.96 7.90 13.28
CA ALA A 393 -35.84 8.24 14.17
C ALA A 393 -35.40 7.08 15.09
N SER A 394 -36.09 5.93 15.07
CA SER A 394 -35.97 4.91 16.11
C SER A 394 -35.93 3.47 15.59
N SER A 395 -37.09 2.84 15.31
CA SER A 395 -37.15 1.42 14.97
C SER A 395 -36.65 1.14 13.54
N GLU A 396 -36.74 2.12 12.63
CA GLU A 396 -36.07 2.05 11.33
C GLU A 396 -34.54 2.02 11.46
N VAL A 397 -33.96 2.84 12.35
CA VAL A 397 -32.51 2.83 12.62
C VAL A 397 -32.06 1.50 13.22
N VAL A 398 -32.84 0.94 14.15
CA VAL A 398 -32.57 -0.38 14.73
C VAL A 398 -32.69 -1.49 13.67
N GLY A 399 -33.69 -1.40 12.78
CA GLY A 399 -33.87 -2.31 11.65
C GLY A 399 -32.75 -2.25 10.61
N ASP A 400 -32.32 -1.04 10.23
CA ASP A 400 -31.19 -0.81 9.32
C ASP A 400 -29.90 -1.45 9.87
N ALA A 401 -29.58 -1.21 11.15
CA ALA A 401 -28.40 -1.79 11.81
C ALA A 401 -28.47 -3.33 11.89
N VAL A 402 -29.64 -3.90 12.19
CA VAL A 402 -29.86 -5.37 12.19
C VAL A 402 -29.70 -5.95 10.80
N SER A 403 -30.28 -5.30 9.78
CA SER A 403 -30.20 -5.72 8.37
C SER A 403 -28.76 -5.71 7.86
N LEU A 404 -27.99 -4.65 8.15
CA LEU A 404 -26.58 -4.55 7.79
C LEU A 404 -25.75 -5.70 8.38
N LEU A 405 -25.95 -6.01 9.67
CA LEU A 405 -25.22 -7.08 10.35
C LEU A 405 -25.57 -8.47 9.79
N GLN A 406 -26.86 -8.77 9.58
CA GLN A 406 -27.25 -10.04 8.94
C GLN A 406 -26.69 -10.15 7.51
N SER A 407 -26.87 -9.11 6.70
CA SER A 407 -26.42 -9.10 5.30
C SER A 407 -24.91 -9.28 5.18
N SER A 408 -24.12 -8.55 5.98
CA SER A 408 -22.66 -8.58 5.90
C SER A 408 -22.06 -9.85 6.50
N LEU A 409 -22.56 -10.30 7.66
CA LEU A 409 -21.90 -11.31 8.48
C LEU A 409 -22.56 -12.69 8.44
N VAL A 410 -23.83 -12.80 8.05
CA VAL A 410 -24.53 -14.09 7.94
C VAL A 410 -24.71 -14.47 6.47
N THR A 411 -25.30 -13.59 5.66
CA THR A 411 -25.55 -13.86 4.23
C THR A 411 -24.28 -13.75 3.39
N GLY A 412 -23.53 -12.64 3.52
CA GLY A 412 -22.26 -12.41 2.84
C GLY A 412 -21.03 -13.01 3.53
N GLY A 413 -21.18 -13.47 4.78
CA GLY A 413 -20.06 -13.89 5.64
C GLY A 413 -19.23 -15.05 5.06
N SER A 414 -19.85 -15.95 4.31
CA SER A 414 -19.15 -17.07 3.64
C SER A 414 -18.23 -16.61 2.50
N ALA A 415 -18.68 -15.64 1.69
CA ALA A 415 -17.89 -15.04 0.62
C ALA A 415 -16.75 -14.17 1.18
N LEU A 416 -17.04 -13.37 2.22
CA LEU A 416 -16.03 -12.58 2.92
C LEU A 416 -14.94 -13.47 3.53
N ASN A 417 -15.33 -14.56 4.21
CA ASN A 417 -14.40 -15.54 4.78
C ASN A 417 -13.54 -16.23 3.70
N SER A 418 -14.13 -16.58 2.55
CA SER A 418 -13.38 -17.14 1.42
C SER A 418 -12.37 -16.15 0.84
N THR A 419 -12.70 -14.86 0.80
CA THR A 419 -11.78 -13.81 0.30
C THR A 419 -10.63 -13.58 1.29
N LEU A 420 -10.94 -13.46 2.59
CA LEU A 420 -9.93 -13.36 3.66
C LEU A 420 -8.95 -14.54 3.64
N LEU A 421 -9.45 -15.78 3.56
CA LEU A 421 -8.59 -16.98 3.50
C LEU A 421 -7.75 -17.05 2.22
N THR A 422 -8.24 -16.51 1.10
CA THR A 422 -7.47 -16.39 -0.14
C THR A 422 -6.34 -15.38 0.02
N ALA A 423 -6.62 -14.21 0.60
CA ALA A 423 -5.60 -13.21 0.88
C ALA A 423 -4.54 -13.69 1.88
N VAL A 424 -4.93 -14.43 2.93
CA VAL A 424 -3.99 -15.09 3.86
C VAL A 424 -3.08 -16.08 3.12
N ARG A 425 -3.64 -16.92 2.23
CA ARG A 425 -2.87 -17.86 1.39
C ARG A 425 -1.84 -17.14 0.52
N ASP A 426 -2.20 -15.99 -0.05
CA ASP A 426 -1.39 -15.26 -1.02
C ASP A 426 -0.29 -14.44 -0.34
N MET A 427 -0.59 -13.81 0.80
CA MET A 427 0.44 -13.22 1.68
C MET A 427 1.40 -14.29 2.24
N THR A 428 0.92 -15.50 2.53
CA THR A 428 1.78 -16.63 2.93
C THR A 428 2.74 -17.02 1.80
N ALA A 429 2.26 -17.05 0.54
CA ALA A 429 3.08 -17.35 -0.62
C ALA A 429 4.14 -16.26 -0.88
N LEU A 430 3.77 -14.99 -0.72
CA LEU A 430 4.70 -13.86 -0.79
C LEU A 430 5.80 -13.99 0.28
N GLY A 431 5.46 -14.30 1.53
CA GLY A 431 6.44 -14.56 2.59
C GLY A 431 7.39 -15.72 2.26
N ALA A 432 6.88 -16.82 1.71
CA ALA A 432 7.72 -17.95 1.30
C ALA A 432 8.72 -17.58 0.18
N ALA A 433 8.27 -16.83 -0.84
CA ALA A 433 9.12 -16.34 -1.92
C ALA A 433 10.18 -15.34 -1.42
N THR A 434 9.81 -14.46 -0.48
CA THR A 434 10.73 -13.50 0.17
C THR A 434 11.83 -14.23 0.95
N ASN A 435 11.48 -15.22 1.78
CA ASN A 435 12.47 -16.00 2.53
C ASN A 435 13.43 -16.76 1.60
N SER A 436 12.92 -17.44 0.56
CA SER A 436 13.76 -18.10 -0.44
C SER A 436 14.68 -17.12 -1.19
N SER A 437 14.27 -15.85 -1.33
CA SER A 437 15.13 -14.80 -1.89
C SER A 437 16.23 -14.37 -0.91
N MET A 438 15.96 -14.35 0.41
CA MET A 438 16.98 -14.05 1.42
C MET A 438 18.09 -15.10 1.46
N ASP A 439 17.75 -16.39 1.32
CA ASP A 439 18.74 -17.47 1.23
C ASP A 439 19.73 -17.24 0.07
N VAL A 440 19.23 -16.79 -1.10
CA VAL A 440 20.06 -16.46 -2.26
C VAL A 440 20.96 -15.25 -1.98
N VAL A 441 20.46 -14.22 -1.28
CA VAL A 441 21.25 -13.04 -0.91
C VAL A 441 22.34 -13.37 0.11
N ASP A 442 22.07 -14.28 1.06
CA ASP A 442 23.08 -14.71 2.03
C ASP A 442 24.15 -15.62 1.38
N VAL A 443 23.79 -16.46 0.41
CA VAL A 443 24.77 -17.20 -0.42
C VAL A 443 25.63 -16.24 -1.26
N LEU A 444 25.03 -15.20 -1.87
CA LEU A 444 25.76 -14.17 -2.61
C LEU A 444 26.70 -13.37 -1.69
N THR A 445 26.25 -13.02 -0.49
CA THR A 445 27.04 -12.27 0.51
C THR A 445 28.22 -13.09 1.01
N SER A 446 28.02 -14.36 1.35
CA SER A 446 29.10 -15.28 1.71
C SER A 446 30.13 -15.41 0.58
N THR A 447 29.67 -15.65 -0.64
CA THR A 447 30.53 -15.77 -1.84
C THR A 447 31.32 -14.48 -2.13
N PHE A 448 30.69 -13.32 -1.95
CA PHE A 448 31.35 -12.02 -2.11
C PHE A 448 32.44 -11.79 -1.07
N ASN A 449 32.18 -12.15 0.19
CA ASN A 449 33.11 -12.02 1.31
C ASN A 449 34.32 -12.93 1.13
N ASP A 450 34.14 -14.20 0.76
CA ASP A 450 35.23 -15.13 0.47
C ASP A 450 36.15 -14.65 -0.68
N LEU A 451 35.57 -14.00 -1.70
CA LEU A 451 36.32 -13.48 -2.86
C LEU A 451 36.91 -12.08 -2.66
N SER A 452 36.49 -11.35 -1.61
CA SER A 452 36.83 -9.94 -1.37
C SER A 452 38.34 -9.68 -1.28
N PHE A 453 39.06 -10.55 -0.56
CA PHE A 453 40.51 -10.47 -0.34
C PHE A 453 41.30 -10.65 -1.64
N SER A 454 40.89 -11.61 -2.48
CA SER A 454 41.54 -11.87 -3.77
C SER A 454 41.31 -10.72 -4.76
N ARG A 455 40.06 -10.25 -4.89
CA ARG A 455 39.66 -9.17 -5.80
C ARG A 455 40.38 -7.85 -5.49
N SER A 456 40.29 -7.40 -4.25
CA SER A 456 40.84 -6.10 -3.82
C SER A 456 42.36 -6.05 -3.90
N ALA A 457 43.05 -7.14 -3.53
CA ALA A 457 44.51 -7.24 -3.65
C ALA A 457 45.00 -7.26 -5.10
N LEU A 458 44.31 -7.96 -6.02
CA LEU A 458 44.75 -8.09 -7.41
C LEU A 458 44.74 -6.74 -8.13
N VAL A 459 43.67 -5.95 -7.99
CA VAL A 459 43.56 -4.61 -8.61
C VAL A 459 44.70 -3.71 -8.12
N VAL A 460 44.90 -3.61 -6.80
CA VAL A 460 45.94 -2.76 -6.20
C VAL A 460 47.35 -3.22 -6.58
N CYS A 461 47.60 -4.54 -6.66
CA CYS A 461 48.88 -5.10 -7.07
C CYS A 461 49.32 -4.63 -8.47
N VAL A 462 48.41 -4.54 -9.45
CA VAL A 462 48.77 -4.10 -10.82
C VAL A 462 49.31 -2.66 -10.81
N PHE A 463 48.64 -1.75 -10.09
CA PHE A 463 49.10 -0.36 -9.96
C PHE A 463 50.39 -0.25 -9.11
N LEU A 464 50.51 -1.05 -8.05
CA LEU A 464 51.72 -1.12 -7.21
C LEU A 464 52.96 -1.57 -8.02
N PHE A 465 52.83 -2.59 -8.86
CA PHE A 465 53.93 -3.01 -9.74
C PHE A 465 54.27 -1.94 -10.80
N GLY A 466 53.29 -1.15 -11.26
CA GLY A 466 53.52 0.03 -12.11
C GLY A 466 54.33 1.14 -11.40
N ILE A 467 54.08 1.38 -10.12
CA ILE A 467 54.90 2.27 -9.28
C ILE A 467 56.30 1.68 -9.08
N ILE A 468 56.44 0.39 -8.78
CA ILE A 468 57.76 -0.26 -8.60
C ILE A 468 58.59 -0.16 -9.90
N ALA A 469 57.99 -0.43 -11.07
CA ALA A 469 58.63 -0.25 -12.37
C ALA A 469 59.11 1.20 -12.58
N SER A 470 58.30 2.18 -12.17
CA SER A 470 58.63 3.61 -12.24
C SER A 470 59.79 3.98 -11.30
N ILE A 471 59.70 3.64 -10.00
CA ILE A 471 60.71 3.96 -8.99
C ILE A 471 62.07 3.35 -9.34
N VAL A 472 62.11 2.08 -9.76
CA VAL A 472 63.34 1.41 -10.19
C VAL A 472 63.99 2.13 -11.38
N GLY A 473 63.19 2.68 -12.29
CA GLY A 473 63.67 3.53 -13.39
C GLY A 473 64.20 4.89 -12.92
N ILE A 474 63.50 5.59 -12.02
CA ILE A 474 63.95 6.87 -11.44
C ILE A 474 65.31 6.68 -10.73
N ILE A 475 65.45 5.63 -9.90
CA ILE A 475 66.71 5.32 -9.20
C ILE A 475 67.85 5.11 -10.20
N ALA A 476 67.61 4.36 -11.28
CA ALA A 476 68.61 4.10 -12.31
C ALA A 476 69.03 5.36 -13.08
N ILE A 477 68.08 6.26 -13.37
CA ILE A 477 68.33 7.55 -14.03
C ILE A 477 69.13 8.48 -13.11
N VAL A 478 68.68 8.68 -11.86
CA VAL A 478 69.31 9.59 -10.90
C VAL A 478 70.70 9.12 -10.51
N LYS A 479 70.89 7.83 -10.18
CA LYS A 479 72.23 7.32 -9.79
C LYS A 479 73.23 7.50 -10.93
N ASN A 480 72.88 7.13 -12.16
CA ASN A 480 73.81 7.23 -13.29
C ASN A 480 73.93 8.67 -13.88
N ALA A 481 73.19 9.64 -13.34
CA ALA A 481 73.43 11.07 -13.55
C ALA A 481 74.37 11.67 -12.48
N CYS A 482 74.38 11.11 -11.26
CA CYS A 482 75.10 11.68 -10.11
C CYS A 482 76.40 10.95 -9.74
N THR A 483 76.66 9.73 -10.22
CA THR A 483 77.91 8.99 -9.93
C THR A 483 78.85 8.92 -11.13
N THR A 484 80.14 8.62 -10.87
CA THR A 484 81.07 8.19 -11.93
C THR A 484 80.52 6.94 -12.62
N LYS A 485 80.57 6.94 -13.97
CA LYS A 485 79.84 6.00 -14.85
C LYS A 485 80.13 4.53 -14.53
N THR A 486 79.27 3.94 -13.70
CA THR A 486 79.38 2.58 -13.20
C THR A 486 78.27 1.74 -13.81
N THR A 487 78.64 0.82 -14.70
CA THR A 487 77.74 0.17 -15.67
C THR A 487 76.58 -0.61 -15.06
N GLN A 488 76.72 -1.05 -13.81
CA GLN A 488 75.78 -1.89 -13.08
C GLN A 488 74.40 -1.24 -12.89
N TRP A 489 74.33 0.02 -12.45
CA TRP A 489 73.05 0.68 -12.14
C TRP A 489 72.11 0.79 -13.35
N VAL A 490 72.66 0.83 -14.56
CA VAL A 490 71.86 0.87 -15.80
C VAL A 490 71.10 -0.44 -16.06
N HIS A 491 71.48 -1.57 -15.44
CA HIS A 491 70.73 -2.81 -15.55
C HIS A 491 69.36 -2.74 -14.84
N LEU A 492 69.16 -1.83 -13.88
CA LEU A 492 67.83 -1.59 -13.30
C LEU A 492 66.82 -1.06 -14.32
N LEU A 493 67.25 -0.35 -15.38
CA LEU A 493 66.34 0.04 -16.46
C LEU A 493 65.79 -1.16 -17.24
N HIS A 494 66.51 -2.29 -17.32
CA HIS A 494 65.94 -3.53 -17.88
C HIS A 494 64.81 -4.07 -17.01
N VAL A 495 64.96 -4.07 -15.68
CA VAL A 495 63.91 -4.49 -14.74
C VAL A 495 62.70 -3.56 -14.85
N SER A 496 62.95 -2.24 -14.85
CA SER A 496 61.93 -1.19 -15.02
C SER A 496 61.09 -1.39 -16.29
N TRP A 497 61.71 -1.50 -17.48
CA TRP A 497 60.91 -1.65 -18.71
C TRP A 497 60.28 -3.04 -18.87
N SER A 498 60.91 -4.11 -18.37
CA SER A 498 60.33 -5.46 -18.44
C SER A 498 59.10 -5.60 -17.54
N LEU A 499 59.18 -5.10 -16.30
CA LEU A 499 58.04 -5.04 -15.39
C LEU A 499 56.96 -4.08 -15.92
N GLY A 500 57.36 -2.95 -16.50
CA GLY A 500 56.45 -2.01 -17.16
C GLY A 500 55.63 -2.67 -18.27
N VAL A 501 56.23 -3.50 -19.14
CA VAL A 501 55.50 -4.26 -20.16
C VAL A 501 54.51 -5.23 -19.54
N LEU A 502 54.93 -6.01 -18.53
CA LEU A 502 54.05 -6.96 -17.83
C LEU A 502 52.81 -6.24 -17.26
N VAL A 503 53.03 -5.14 -16.55
CA VAL A 503 51.95 -4.33 -15.96
C VAL A 503 51.08 -3.70 -17.05
N CYS A 504 51.64 -3.20 -18.15
CA CYS A 504 50.89 -2.61 -19.27
C CYS A 504 49.93 -3.64 -19.91
N VAL A 505 50.38 -4.87 -20.15
CA VAL A 505 49.52 -5.95 -20.67
C VAL A 505 48.41 -6.31 -19.66
N LEU A 506 48.74 -6.46 -18.38
CA LEU A 506 47.75 -6.73 -17.32
C LEU A 506 46.74 -5.59 -17.14
N SER A 507 47.18 -4.33 -17.27
CA SER A 507 46.34 -3.14 -17.11
C SER A 507 45.36 -2.98 -18.28
N PHE A 508 45.77 -3.29 -19.51
CA PHE A 508 44.86 -3.32 -20.66
C PHE A 508 43.77 -4.39 -20.52
N VAL A 509 44.12 -5.58 -20.04
CA VAL A 509 43.14 -6.65 -19.77
C VAL A 509 42.23 -6.28 -18.60
N LEU A 510 42.78 -5.78 -17.50
CA LEU A 510 42.02 -5.34 -16.31
C LEU A 510 41.02 -4.23 -16.65
N SER A 511 41.44 -3.23 -17.43
CA SER A 511 40.55 -2.15 -17.89
C SER A 511 39.36 -2.69 -18.67
N ALA A 512 39.60 -3.61 -19.61
CA ALA A 512 38.57 -4.22 -20.45
C ALA A 512 37.60 -5.11 -19.67
N SER A 513 38.11 -5.91 -18.73
CA SER A 513 37.29 -6.71 -17.82
C SER A 513 36.42 -5.84 -16.92
N LEU A 514 36.96 -4.76 -16.33
CA LEU A 514 36.19 -3.83 -15.50
C LEU A 514 35.15 -3.06 -16.32
N LEU A 515 35.43 -2.73 -17.58
CA LEU A 515 34.46 -2.09 -18.48
C LEU A 515 33.29 -3.03 -18.79
N ALA A 516 33.57 -4.31 -19.04
CA ALA A 516 32.53 -5.32 -19.23
C ALA A 516 31.71 -5.59 -17.95
N VAL A 517 32.31 -5.54 -16.77
CA VAL A 517 31.59 -5.58 -15.48
C VAL A 517 30.72 -4.32 -15.30
N GLY A 518 31.22 -3.14 -15.69
CA GLY A 518 30.41 -1.92 -15.75
C GLY A 518 29.20 -2.03 -16.68
N ALA A 519 29.32 -2.74 -17.80
CA ALA A 519 28.18 -3.05 -18.67
C ALA A 519 27.15 -3.98 -18.00
N VAL A 520 27.60 -4.96 -17.20
CA VAL A 520 26.69 -5.81 -16.40
C VAL A 520 25.95 -4.97 -15.33
N TRP A 521 26.64 -4.08 -14.62
CA TRP A 521 26.01 -3.21 -13.64
C TRP A 521 25.01 -2.23 -14.27
N TYR A 522 25.33 -1.63 -15.43
CA TYR A 522 24.37 -0.80 -16.18
C TYR A 522 23.14 -1.60 -16.61
N ASP A 523 23.32 -2.82 -17.12
CA ASP A 523 22.21 -3.68 -17.51
C ASP A 523 21.32 -4.05 -16.30
N SER A 524 21.91 -4.29 -15.11
CA SER A 524 21.17 -4.50 -13.87
C SER A 524 20.31 -3.30 -13.46
N CYS A 525 20.76 -2.07 -13.70
CA CYS A 525 20.00 -0.85 -13.44
C CYS A 525 18.75 -0.75 -14.34
N GLU A 526 18.90 -1.05 -15.63
CA GLU A 526 17.76 -1.10 -16.57
C GLU A 526 16.80 -2.26 -16.23
N TYR A 527 17.31 -3.42 -15.78
CA TYR A 527 16.47 -4.51 -15.29
C TYR A 527 15.67 -4.13 -14.03
N MET A 528 16.29 -3.47 -13.05
CA MET A 528 15.61 -2.96 -11.85
C MET A 528 14.48 -2.00 -12.23
N LYS A 529 14.76 -1.04 -13.12
CA LYS A 529 13.78 -0.09 -13.65
C LYS A 529 12.62 -0.77 -14.38
N LEU A 530 12.86 -1.85 -15.14
CA LEU A 530 11.79 -2.64 -15.75
C LEU A 530 10.91 -3.35 -14.71
N LEU A 531 11.50 -3.91 -13.65
CA LEU A 531 10.75 -4.54 -12.55
C LEU A 531 9.93 -3.54 -11.72
N HIS A 532 10.43 -2.31 -11.56
CA HIS A 532 9.70 -1.22 -10.92
C HIS A 532 8.50 -0.73 -11.75
N GLN A 533 8.65 -0.71 -13.08
CA GLN A 533 7.60 -0.30 -14.02
C GLN A 533 6.48 -1.35 -14.16
N ASP A 534 6.81 -2.63 -14.34
CA ASP A 534 5.83 -3.72 -14.41
C ASP A 534 6.44 -5.10 -14.13
N MET A 535 6.04 -5.74 -13.03
CA MET A 535 6.42 -7.13 -12.72
C MET A 535 5.60 -8.20 -13.45
N SER A 536 4.49 -7.84 -14.12
CA SER A 536 3.53 -8.78 -14.75
C SER A 536 4.14 -9.74 -15.80
N PRO A 537 5.20 -9.40 -16.54
CA PRO A 537 5.87 -10.34 -17.44
C PRO A 537 6.75 -11.37 -16.74
N TYR A 538 7.13 -11.14 -15.47
CA TYR A 538 8.26 -11.80 -14.80
C TYR A 538 7.87 -12.60 -13.55
N ALA A 539 6.73 -12.29 -12.93
CA ALA A 539 6.18 -12.97 -11.76
C ALA A 539 4.74 -13.47 -12.01
N SER A 540 4.17 -14.24 -11.07
CA SER A 540 2.75 -14.62 -11.14
C SER A 540 1.85 -13.38 -11.06
N THR A 541 0.65 -13.48 -11.60
CA THR A 541 -0.31 -12.37 -11.70
C THR A 541 -0.61 -11.76 -10.33
N GLN A 542 -0.78 -12.57 -9.28
CA GLN A 542 -1.03 -12.08 -7.93
C GLN A 542 0.19 -11.36 -7.34
N MET A 543 1.39 -11.95 -7.47
CA MET A 543 2.62 -11.33 -6.97
C MET A 543 2.95 -10.01 -7.70
N ALA A 544 2.79 -10.00 -9.02
CA ALA A 544 2.98 -8.81 -9.84
C ALA A 544 1.95 -7.71 -9.52
N ALA A 545 0.67 -8.06 -9.34
CA ALA A 545 -0.36 -7.09 -8.99
C ALA A 545 -0.12 -6.46 -7.60
N MET A 546 0.36 -7.24 -6.62
CA MET A 546 0.77 -6.71 -5.32
C MET A 546 1.99 -5.79 -5.42
N ALA A 547 3.06 -6.21 -6.11
CA ALA A 547 4.27 -5.39 -6.27
C ALA A 547 4.01 -4.10 -7.05
N ASN A 548 3.29 -4.19 -8.17
CA ASN A 548 2.90 -3.04 -8.99
C ASN A 548 2.00 -2.08 -8.19
N ALA A 549 1.10 -2.56 -7.33
CA ALA A 549 0.32 -1.67 -6.45
C ALA A 549 1.25 -0.87 -5.52
N CYS A 550 2.21 -1.53 -4.88
CA CYS A 550 3.16 -0.89 -3.98
C CYS A 550 4.08 0.13 -4.67
N PHE A 551 4.62 -0.18 -5.85
CA PHE A 551 5.42 0.79 -6.62
C PHE A 551 4.60 2.00 -7.08
N ASN A 552 3.32 1.80 -7.42
CA ASN A 552 2.37 2.87 -7.73
C ASN A 552 1.77 3.56 -6.47
N GLY A 553 2.30 3.31 -5.26
CA GLY A 553 1.82 3.94 -4.02
C GLY A 553 0.36 3.62 -3.64
N SER A 554 -0.14 2.47 -4.11
CA SER A 554 -1.50 1.99 -3.88
C SER A 554 -1.54 0.87 -2.83
N ASN A 555 -2.66 0.76 -2.11
CA ASN A 555 -2.82 -0.22 -1.02
C ASN A 555 -2.98 -1.65 -1.57
N VAL A 556 -2.28 -2.62 -0.96
CA VAL A 556 -2.26 -4.02 -1.40
C VAL A 556 -3.61 -4.76 -1.26
N LEU A 557 -4.58 -4.19 -0.52
CA LEU A 557 -5.92 -4.77 -0.42
C LEU A 557 -6.67 -4.81 -1.76
N THR A 558 -6.38 -3.92 -2.70
CA THR A 558 -7.00 -3.93 -4.04
C THR A 558 -6.63 -5.19 -4.84
N PRO A 559 -5.34 -5.52 -5.07
CA PRO A 559 -4.96 -6.77 -5.72
C PRO A 559 -5.30 -8.02 -4.90
N LEU A 560 -5.38 -7.95 -3.57
CA LEU A 560 -5.90 -9.05 -2.74
C LEU A 560 -7.43 -9.24 -2.82
N GLY A 561 -8.15 -8.40 -3.58
CA GLY A 561 -9.61 -8.45 -3.73
C GLY A 561 -10.38 -8.08 -2.45
N LEU A 562 -9.72 -7.47 -1.46
CA LEU A 562 -10.26 -7.19 -0.13
C LEU A 562 -10.87 -5.80 0.02
N ASP A 563 -10.51 -4.83 -0.82
CA ASP A 563 -10.95 -3.43 -0.68
C ASP A 563 -12.48 -3.28 -0.55
N ALA A 564 -13.24 -3.73 -1.55
CA ALA A 564 -14.71 -3.70 -1.50
C ALA A 564 -15.30 -4.65 -0.43
N PRO A 565 -14.86 -5.91 -0.26
CA PRO A 565 -15.36 -6.78 0.81
C PRO A 565 -15.10 -6.28 2.24
N LEU A 566 -14.06 -5.48 2.49
CA LEU A 566 -13.78 -4.90 3.81
C LEU A 566 -14.45 -3.53 4.05
N SER A 567 -15.05 -2.92 3.01
CA SER A 567 -15.78 -1.65 3.12
C SER A 567 -16.94 -1.67 4.14
N PHE A 568 -17.51 -2.84 4.43
CA PHE A 568 -18.59 -3.00 5.40
C PHE A 568 -18.23 -2.49 6.81
N SER A 569 -16.94 -2.46 7.18
CA SER A 569 -16.52 -1.93 8.48
C SER A 569 -16.87 -0.45 8.64
N CYS A 570 -16.77 0.34 7.55
CA CYS A 570 -17.22 1.73 7.52
C CYS A 570 -18.74 1.83 7.70
N ASN A 571 -19.51 1.00 6.99
CA ASN A 571 -20.96 1.00 7.09
C ASN A 571 -21.43 0.67 8.52
N VAL A 572 -20.81 -0.32 9.18
CA VAL A 572 -21.15 -0.66 10.58
C VAL A 572 -20.74 0.45 11.55
N GLU A 573 -19.63 1.15 11.31
CA GLU A 573 -19.16 2.26 12.15
C GLU A 573 -19.89 3.60 11.90
N GLU A 574 -20.50 3.79 10.72
CA GLU A 574 -21.48 4.86 10.45
C GLU A 574 -22.80 4.51 11.16
N GLU A 575 -23.38 3.33 10.92
CA GLU A 575 -24.68 2.96 11.52
C GLU A 575 -24.64 2.81 13.04
N TYR A 576 -23.53 2.37 13.64
CA TYR A 576 -23.43 2.29 15.10
C TYR A 576 -23.57 3.66 15.77
N LYS A 577 -23.08 4.74 15.13
CA LYS A 577 -23.25 6.12 15.63
C LYS A 577 -24.70 6.59 15.53
N VAL A 578 -25.38 6.26 14.43
CA VAL A 578 -26.82 6.56 14.27
C VAL A 578 -27.64 5.76 15.30
N LEU A 579 -27.31 4.48 15.49
CA LEU A 579 -27.94 3.59 16.47
C LEU A 579 -27.79 4.08 17.91
N GLN A 580 -26.61 4.59 18.30
CA GLN A 580 -26.40 5.22 19.61
C GLN A 580 -27.38 6.39 19.81
N GLY A 581 -27.54 7.25 18.80
CA GLY A 581 -28.44 8.42 18.83
C GLY A 581 -29.94 8.14 18.73
N ALA A 582 -30.37 6.94 18.30
CA ALA A 582 -31.78 6.62 18.08
C ALA A 582 -32.65 6.71 19.35
N ASP A 583 -33.67 7.56 19.38
CA ASP A 583 -34.57 7.73 20.53
C ASP A 583 -35.71 6.71 20.49
N THR A 584 -35.63 5.67 21.33
CA THR A 584 -36.66 4.62 21.45
C THR A 584 -37.74 4.94 22.48
N THR A 585 -37.80 6.17 22.98
CA THR A 585 -38.78 6.66 23.97
C THR A 585 -39.71 7.74 23.41
N HIS A 586 -39.26 8.55 22.45
CA HIS A 586 -40.01 9.70 21.92
C HIS A 586 -41.44 9.36 21.45
N LEU A 587 -41.67 8.19 20.84
CA LEU A 587 -43.01 7.79 20.44
C LEU A 587 -43.97 7.61 21.64
N GLN A 588 -43.49 7.02 22.74
CA GLN A 588 -44.29 6.88 23.96
C GLN A 588 -44.60 8.25 24.57
N THR A 589 -43.69 9.23 24.47
CA THR A 589 -43.96 10.62 24.84
C THR A 589 -45.05 11.26 23.97
N ILE A 590 -44.99 11.09 22.64
CA ILE A 590 -46.01 11.64 21.72
C ILE A 590 -47.39 11.01 21.99
N VAL A 591 -47.46 9.68 22.14
CA VAL A 591 -48.71 8.97 22.44
C VAL A 591 -49.24 9.37 23.82
N GLY A 592 -48.38 9.53 24.83
CA GLY A 592 -48.76 10.01 26.16
C GLY A 592 -49.32 11.43 26.15
N SER A 593 -48.57 12.40 25.60
CA SER A 593 -49.01 13.80 25.55
C SER A 593 -50.24 14.03 24.67
N TYR A 594 -50.41 13.27 23.58
CA TYR A 594 -51.66 13.32 22.81
C TYR A 594 -52.80 12.57 23.52
N GLY A 595 -52.50 11.51 24.26
CA GLY A 595 -53.43 10.80 25.14
C GLY A 595 -53.99 11.68 26.26
N GLU A 596 -53.16 12.53 26.88
CA GLU A 596 -53.61 13.55 27.83
C GLU A 596 -54.56 14.54 27.17
N ILE A 597 -54.29 14.98 25.93
CA ILE A 597 -55.18 15.88 25.19
C ILE A 597 -56.53 15.20 24.91
N VAL A 598 -56.54 13.98 24.36
CA VAL A 598 -57.76 13.21 24.05
C VAL A 598 -58.56 12.88 25.32
N SER A 599 -57.90 12.57 26.43
CA SER A 599 -58.55 12.27 27.71
C SER A 599 -59.18 13.50 28.38
N ASN A 600 -58.83 14.71 27.94
CA ASN A 600 -59.39 15.97 28.43
C ASN A 600 -60.45 16.57 27.48
N TYR A 601 -60.75 15.94 26.33
CA TYR A 601 -61.86 16.36 25.49
C TYR A 601 -63.20 16.02 26.14
N ASP A 602 -64.16 16.94 26.08
CA ASP A 602 -65.53 16.70 26.54
C ASP A 602 -66.58 17.35 25.63
N LEU A 603 -67.86 17.25 26.01
CA LEU A 603 -68.95 17.82 25.22
C LEU A 603 -68.91 19.37 25.14
N THR A 604 -68.15 20.05 26.00
CA THR A 604 -67.97 21.51 25.92
C THR A 604 -67.08 21.93 24.76
N ASP A 605 -66.16 21.07 24.28
CA ASP A 605 -65.42 21.27 23.03
C ASP A 605 -66.36 21.31 21.81
N PHE A 606 -67.42 20.51 21.86
CA PHE A 606 -68.52 20.51 20.90
C PHE A 606 -69.57 21.61 21.18
N ASN A 607 -69.26 22.57 22.06
CA ASN A 607 -70.14 23.68 22.49
C ASN A 607 -71.46 23.23 23.13
N PHE A 608 -71.49 22.08 23.82
CA PHE A 608 -72.70 21.56 24.46
C PHE A 608 -73.30 22.53 25.48
N ASN A 609 -74.50 23.02 25.18
CA ASN A 609 -75.23 23.91 26.05
C ASN A 609 -76.30 23.13 26.85
N SER A 610 -75.98 22.78 28.10
CA SER A 610 -76.89 22.06 29.01
C SER A 610 -78.18 22.82 29.35
N THR A 611 -78.19 24.15 29.17
CA THR A 611 -79.40 24.98 29.31
C THR A 611 -80.25 24.93 28.04
N LYS A 612 -79.65 24.91 26.83
CA LYS A 612 -80.35 24.62 25.57
C LYS A 612 -81.00 23.23 25.61
N ALA A 613 -80.26 22.21 26.06
CA ALA A 613 -80.77 20.85 26.25
C ALA A 613 -82.03 20.82 27.14
N ARG A 614 -81.94 21.34 28.37
CA ARG A 614 -83.06 21.39 29.31
C ARG A 614 -84.24 22.22 28.80
N ASN A 615 -83.99 23.31 28.07
CA ASN A 615 -85.04 24.12 27.45
C ASN A 615 -85.78 23.37 26.33
N LEU A 616 -85.08 22.57 25.52
CA LEU A 616 -85.70 21.72 24.49
C LEU A 616 -86.57 20.61 25.12
N VAL A 617 -86.03 19.89 26.10
CA VAL A 617 -86.75 18.86 26.88
C VAL A 617 -87.99 19.43 27.61
N SER A 618 -87.91 20.67 28.11
CA SER A 618 -89.04 21.36 28.73
C SER A 618 -90.12 21.77 27.70
N LYS A 619 -89.72 22.23 26.51
CA LYS A 619 -90.65 22.52 25.39
C LYS A 619 -91.38 21.24 24.95
N LEU A 620 -90.64 20.14 24.76
CA LEU A 620 -91.22 18.82 24.46
C LEU A 620 -92.25 18.40 25.52
N THR A 621 -91.90 18.46 26.81
CA THR A 621 -92.83 18.10 27.90
C THR A 621 -94.12 18.94 27.87
N THR A 622 -94.01 20.22 27.48
CA THR A 622 -95.16 21.12 27.31
C THR A 622 -96.01 20.74 26.09
N ALA A 623 -95.39 20.47 24.94
CA ALA A 623 -96.08 20.11 23.70
C ALA A 623 -96.78 18.73 23.80
N ALA A 624 -96.13 17.74 24.41
CA ALA A 624 -96.72 16.43 24.71
C ALA A 624 -97.94 16.53 25.65
N THR A 625 -97.93 17.48 26.59
CA THR A 625 -99.09 17.77 27.43
C THR A 625 -100.23 18.44 26.62
N ALA A 626 -99.89 19.31 25.65
CA ALA A 626 -100.86 20.02 24.82
C ALA A 626 -101.67 19.10 23.87
N VAL A 627 -101.09 18.00 23.38
CA VAL A 627 -101.82 16.96 22.62
C VAL A 627 -102.69 16.03 23.51
N GLN A 628 -102.88 16.39 24.79
CA GLN A 628 -103.65 15.62 25.77
C GLN A 628 -103.16 14.18 25.98
N ARG A 629 -101.85 13.94 25.78
CA ARG A 629 -101.16 12.69 26.14
C ARG A 629 -99.88 13.03 26.94
N PRO A 630 -100.04 13.56 28.18
CA PRO A 630 -98.89 13.86 29.04
C PRO A 630 -98.12 12.56 29.35
N PRO A 631 -96.78 12.61 29.43
CA PRO A 631 -95.98 11.45 29.78
C PRO A 631 -96.12 11.11 31.26
N THR A 632 -96.10 9.81 31.57
CA THR A 632 -96.20 9.23 32.92
C THR A 632 -95.07 9.70 33.83
N VAL A 633 -93.88 9.94 33.26
CA VAL A 633 -92.72 10.58 33.89
C VAL A 633 -92.29 11.75 33.00
N LYS A 634 -91.83 12.87 33.58
CA LYS A 634 -91.32 14.00 32.78
C LYS A 634 -90.16 13.56 31.89
N PHE A 635 -90.02 14.19 30.72
CA PHE A 635 -88.84 13.96 29.89
C PHE A 635 -87.57 14.47 30.59
N THR A 636 -86.48 13.71 30.44
CA THR A 636 -85.11 14.03 30.84
C THR A 636 -84.22 14.07 29.60
N THR A 637 -82.94 14.39 29.77
CA THR A 637 -81.96 14.30 28.67
C THR A 637 -81.64 12.85 28.28
N GLU A 638 -81.91 11.85 29.14
CA GLU A 638 -81.72 10.44 28.81
C GLU A 638 -82.97 9.82 28.16
N ASN A 639 -84.16 10.00 28.76
CA ASN A 639 -85.36 9.30 28.30
C ASN A 639 -85.97 9.86 27.00
N VAL A 640 -85.49 11.00 26.49
CA VAL A 640 -85.83 11.48 25.13
C VAL A 640 -85.26 10.56 24.04
N LEU A 641 -84.14 9.88 24.30
CA LEU A 641 -83.59 8.86 23.39
C LEU A 641 -84.39 7.54 23.46
N THR A 642 -85.21 7.34 24.50
CA THR A 642 -85.98 6.12 24.77
C THR A 642 -87.43 6.47 25.21
N PRO A 643 -88.19 7.23 24.39
CA PRO A 643 -89.38 7.98 24.81
C PRO A 643 -90.52 7.12 25.41
N TRP A 644 -90.62 5.85 25.02
CA TRP A 644 -91.57 4.89 25.60
C TRP A 644 -91.38 4.69 27.11
N LEU A 645 -90.17 4.89 27.65
CA LEU A 645 -89.91 4.85 29.10
C LEU A 645 -90.59 6.02 29.83
N ALA A 646 -90.67 7.20 29.22
CA ALA A 646 -91.39 8.34 29.78
C ALA A 646 -92.92 8.09 29.85
N TYR A 647 -93.46 7.24 28.97
CA TYR A 647 -94.87 6.83 28.98
C TYR A 647 -95.15 5.54 29.76
N SER A 648 -94.14 4.73 30.07
CA SER A 648 -94.30 3.35 30.57
C SER A 648 -95.02 2.42 29.57
N GLU A 649 -94.73 2.60 28.28
CA GLU A 649 -95.27 1.81 27.16
C GLU A 649 -94.19 0.91 26.53
N SER A 650 -94.59 0.01 25.62
CA SER A 650 -93.64 -0.66 24.71
C SER A 650 -93.11 0.31 23.66
N SER A 651 -91.86 0.15 23.22
CA SER A 651 -91.30 0.84 22.05
C SER A 651 -92.10 0.54 20.76
N THR A 652 -92.77 -0.61 20.70
CA THR A 652 -93.56 -1.06 19.54
C THR A 652 -95.03 -0.60 19.52
N SER A 653 -95.50 0.18 20.52
CA SER A 653 -96.93 0.49 20.73
C SER A 653 -97.66 1.15 19.55
N TYR A 654 -96.94 1.73 18.58
CA TYR A 654 -97.50 2.42 17.40
C TYR A 654 -97.15 1.74 16.07
N GLY A 655 -96.71 0.46 16.09
CA GLY A 655 -96.42 -0.31 14.88
C GLY A 655 -95.04 -0.05 14.25
N CYS A 656 -94.10 0.52 15.02
CA CYS A 656 -92.73 0.83 14.59
C CYS A 656 -91.81 -0.40 14.45
N THR A 657 -92.33 -1.53 13.95
CA THR A 657 -91.64 -2.83 13.94
C THR A 657 -90.50 -2.95 12.94
N ASN A 658 -90.39 -2.01 11.99
CA ASN A 658 -89.38 -2.01 10.93
C ASN A 658 -88.44 -0.80 11.00
N SER A 659 -88.50 -0.02 12.08
CA SER A 659 -87.64 1.16 12.29
C SER A 659 -86.24 0.76 12.76
N THR A 660 -85.20 1.45 12.28
CA THR A 660 -83.86 1.37 12.87
C THR A 660 -83.84 1.95 14.30
N THR A 661 -82.76 1.72 15.04
CA THR A 661 -82.58 2.18 16.43
C THR A 661 -82.79 3.68 16.61
N GLU A 662 -82.45 4.49 15.60
CA GLU A 662 -82.57 5.96 15.62
C GLU A 662 -83.93 6.46 15.10
N GLU A 663 -84.56 5.73 14.17
CA GLU A 663 -85.92 6.02 13.70
C GLU A 663 -86.99 5.60 14.73
N LEU A 664 -86.72 4.58 15.55
CA LEU A 664 -87.69 4.00 16.49
C LEU A 664 -88.22 5.03 17.52
N PRO A 665 -87.39 5.88 18.18
CA PRO A 665 -87.88 6.99 19.00
C PRO A 665 -88.77 7.98 18.25
N VAL A 666 -88.40 8.33 17.01
CA VAL A 666 -89.12 9.29 16.16
C VAL A 666 -90.48 8.71 15.73
N CYS A 667 -90.50 7.46 15.28
CA CYS A 667 -91.74 6.74 14.93
C CYS A 667 -92.67 6.60 16.15
N TYR A 668 -92.12 6.22 17.31
CA TYR A 668 -92.88 6.09 18.54
C TYR A 668 -93.52 7.44 18.93
N MET A 669 -92.75 8.53 18.93
CA MET A 669 -93.26 9.86 19.29
C MET A 669 -94.21 10.45 18.25
N LYS A 670 -94.02 10.15 16.96
CA LYS A 670 -95.02 10.45 15.93
C LYS A 670 -96.36 9.76 16.22
N GLY A 671 -96.32 8.50 16.65
CA GLY A 671 -97.50 7.77 17.12
C GLY A 671 -98.16 8.42 18.34
N VAL A 672 -97.36 8.82 19.35
CA VAL A 672 -97.84 9.56 20.54
C VAL A 672 -98.53 10.87 20.14
N CYS A 673 -97.87 11.71 19.34
CA CYS A 673 -98.36 13.05 18.98
C CYS A 673 -99.68 12.97 18.18
N ASN A 674 -99.79 12.08 17.19
CA ASN A 674 -101.00 11.94 16.35
C ASN A 674 -102.14 11.14 17.00
N SER A 675 -101.99 10.67 18.25
CA SER A 675 -102.90 9.65 18.81
C SER A 675 -104.34 10.13 19.14
N LYS A 676 -104.72 11.37 18.80
CA LYS A 676 -106.08 11.91 19.10
C LYS A 676 -106.76 12.79 18.05
N ASN A 677 -106.09 13.63 17.24
CA ASN A 677 -106.78 14.61 16.36
C ASN A 677 -106.02 14.91 15.04
N ALA A 678 -105.60 13.86 14.34
CA ALA A 678 -104.70 13.88 13.18
C ALA A 678 -104.86 15.09 12.23
N GLY A 679 -103.80 15.90 12.14
CA GLY A 679 -103.70 17.07 11.27
C GLY A 679 -103.84 18.42 12.00
N SER A 680 -103.76 18.45 13.33
CA SER A 680 -103.97 19.67 14.11
C SER A 680 -102.67 20.36 14.54
N ILE A 681 -102.72 21.69 14.71
CA ILE A 681 -101.55 22.54 15.06
C ILE A 681 -100.76 22.02 16.30
N PRO A 682 -101.40 21.52 17.38
CA PRO A 682 -100.67 20.96 18.53
C PRO A 682 -99.85 19.71 18.21
N GLU A 683 -100.26 18.90 17.23
CA GLU A 683 -99.57 17.65 16.87
C GLU A 683 -98.27 17.94 16.10
N ALA A 684 -98.33 18.86 15.13
CA ALA A 684 -97.12 19.35 14.46
C ALA A 684 -96.15 20.02 15.44
N ALA A 685 -96.66 20.78 16.43
CA ALA A 685 -95.83 21.36 17.49
C ALA A 685 -95.23 20.29 18.42
N CYS A 686 -95.90 19.16 18.63
CA CYS A 686 -95.41 18.00 19.38
C CYS A 686 -94.29 17.27 18.64
N GLU A 687 -94.48 16.96 17.34
CA GLU A 687 -93.44 16.33 16.50
C GLU A 687 -92.18 17.23 16.39
N ILE A 688 -92.35 18.52 16.07
CA ILE A 688 -91.23 19.46 15.94
C ILE A 688 -90.48 19.61 17.28
N ALA A 689 -91.20 19.69 18.40
CA ALA A 689 -90.57 19.80 19.73
C ALA A 689 -89.86 18.51 20.16
N PHE A 690 -90.33 17.32 19.72
CA PHE A 690 -89.60 16.08 19.93
C PHE A 690 -88.34 16.04 19.08
N ASN A 691 -88.45 16.18 17.75
CA ASN A 691 -87.31 16.09 16.83
C ASN A 691 -86.21 17.10 17.22
N SER A 692 -86.57 18.36 17.52
CA SER A 692 -85.63 19.39 17.98
C SER A 692 -84.87 19.03 19.27
N ALA A 693 -85.47 18.21 20.14
CA ALA A 693 -84.83 17.74 21.38
C ALA A 693 -84.03 16.45 21.15
N PHE A 694 -84.58 15.52 20.35
CA PHE A 694 -84.00 14.23 20.01
C PHE A 694 -82.73 14.39 19.17
N GLU A 695 -82.79 15.08 18.03
CA GLU A 695 -81.64 15.33 17.15
C GLU A 695 -80.50 16.04 17.89
N TYR A 696 -80.85 17.01 18.74
CA TYR A 696 -79.87 17.69 19.59
C TYR A 696 -79.20 16.71 20.56
N LEU A 697 -79.95 15.82 21.22
CA LEU A 697 -79.36 14.87 22.16
C LEU A 697 -78.58 13.75 21.44
N VAL A 698 -79.09 13.20 20.33
CA VAL A 698 -78.38 12.19 19.52
C VAL A 698 -77.05 12.76 19.00
N ALA A 699 -77.01 14.02 18.54
CA ALA A 699 -75.78 14.62 18.04
C ALA A 699 -74.65 14.67 19.11
N TYR A 700 -74.99 14.96 20.37
CA TYR A 700 -74.02 14.96 21.47
C TYR A 700 -73.75 13.56 22.06
N ASP A 701 -74.72 12.65 22.01
CA ASP A 701 -74.54 11.24 22.37
C ASP A 701 -73.56 10.52 21.43
N LYS A 702 -73.70 10.75 20.12
CA LYS A 702 -72.74 10.31 19.09
C LYS A 702 -71.37 10.98 19.22
N ALA A 703 -71.33 12.28 19.54
CA ALA A 703 -70.05 12.96 19.82
C ALA A 703 -69.35 12.39 21.08
N SER A 704 -70.11 12.06 22.13
CA SER A 704 -69.57 11.38 23.32
C SER A 704 -69.03 9.99 22.97
N THR A 705 -69.77 9.23 22.15
CA THR A 705 -69.37 7.90 21.69
C THR A 705 -68.07 7.98 20.89
N MET A 706 -67.97 8.92 19.95
CA MET A 706 -66.74 9.15 19.17
C MET A 706 -65.56 9.57 20.05
N LEU A 707 -65.78 10.36 21.12
CA LEU A 707 -64.70 10.70 22.07
C LEU A 707 -64.22 9.48 22.86
N ASP A 708 -65.14 8.63 23.34
CA ASP A 708 -64.78 7.39 24.04
C ASP A 708 -64.07 6.41 23.09
N GLU A 709 -64.55 6.27 21.84
CA GLU A 709 -63.93 5.45 20.79
C GLU A 709 -62.53 5.96 20.42
N MET A 710 -62.36 7.28 20.27
CA MET A 710 -61.05 7.91 20.00
C MET A 710 -60.06 7.65 21.13
N ARG A 711 -60.52 7.73 22.38
CA ARG A 711 -59.73 7.44 23.56
C ARG A 711 -59.39 5.95 23.69
N GLU A 712 -60.35 5.05 23.45
CA GLU A 712 -60.10 3.60 23.45
C GLU A 712 -59.10 3.20 22.35
N THR A 713 -59.27 3.74 21.14
CA THR A 713 -58.36 3.51 20.00
C THR A 713 -56.93 3.95 20.31
N LEU A 714 -56.76 5.11 20.96
CA LEU A 714 -55.44 5.65 21.29
C LEU A 714 -54.81 4.99 22.52
N LEU A 715 -55.57 4.85 23.61
CA LEU A 715 -55.07 4.46 24.94
C LEU A 715 -55.53 3.07 25.39
N GLY A 716 -56.79 2.70 25.15
CA GLY A 716 -57.37 1.43 25.62
C GLY A 716 -57.75 1.44 27.10
N ASP A 717 -58.19 2.60 27.62
CA ASP A 717 -58.43 2.83 29.05
C ASP A 717 -59.88 3.19 29.42
N THR A 718 -60.82 3.16 28.47
CA THR A 718 -62.26 3.35 28.72
C THR A 718 -62.98 2.03 29.01
N GLY A 719 -62.47 0.92 28.44
CA GLY A 719 -63.10 -0.40 28.53
C GLY A 719 -64.37 -0.54 27.66
N LYS A 720 -64.58 0.36 26.69
CA LYS A 720 -65.59 0.21 25.63
C LYS A 720 -65.05 -0.62 24.46
N THR A 721 -65.90 -0.87 23.48
CA THR A 721 -65.49 -1.45 22.19
C THR A 721 -64.81 -0.40 21.32
N PHE A 722 -63.81 -0.81 20.54
CA PHE A 722 -63.33 -0.03 19.40
C PHE A 722 -64.46 0.22 18.37
N PRO A 723 -64.40 1.29 17.57
CA PRO A 723 -65.39 1.54 16.51
C PRO A 723 -65.27 0.49 15.38
N ASP A 724 -66.36 0.23 14.66
CA ASP A 724 -66.43 -0.77 13.57
C ASP A 724 -65.38 -0.58 12.44
N ALA A 725 -64.83 0.64 12.29
CA ALA A 725 -63.78 0.94 11.33
C ALA A 725 -62.36 0.52 11.78
N TRP A 726 -62.17 0.15 13.05
CA TRP A 726 -60.87 -0.18 13.62
C TRP A 726 -60.55 -1.68 13.49
N ASN A 727 -59.62 -2.01 12.60
CA ASN A 727 -59.29 -3.38 12.24
C ASN A 727 -58.28 -4.07 13.19
N HIS A 728 -57.97 -3.47 14.34
CA HIS A 728 -56.90 -3.94 15.25
C HIS A 728 -57.45 -4.35 16.61
N SER A 729 -56.86 -5.38 17.24
CA SER A 729 -57.37 -5.96 18.49
C SER A 729 -56.88 -5.26 19.77
N VAL A 730 -56.13 -4.18 19.66
CA VAL A 730 -55.46 -3.45 20.76
C VAL A 730 -55.37 -1.95 20.43
N SER A 731 -55.13 -1.12 21.46
CA SER A 731 -54.92 0.32 21.28
C SER A 731 -53.53 0.65 20.70
N ILE A 732 -53.37 1.86 20.16
CA ILE A 732 -52.06 2.36 19.71
C ILE A 732 -51.05 2.37 20.87
N SER A 733 -51.46 2.82 22.05
CA SER A 733 -50.61 2.86 23.25
C SER A 733 -50.11 1.47 23.65
N GLU A 734 -50.99 0.46 23.70
CA GLU A 734 -50.60 -0.91 24.03
C GLU A 734 -49.62 -1.48 22.99
N PHE A 735 -49.94 -1.35 21.69
CA PHE A 735 -49.09 -1.89 20.63
C PHE A 735 -47.72 -1.18 20.60
N ALA A 736 -47.71 0.15 20.64
CA ALA A 736 -46.49 0.96 20.65
C ALA A 736 -45.64 0.67 21.89
N SER A 737 -46.25 0.56 23.08
CA SER A 737 -45.54 0.23 24.32
C SER A 737 -44.84 -1.13 24.22
N ASN A 738 -45.57 -2.17 23.79
CA ASN A 738 -45.02 -3.51 23.59
C ASN A 738 -43.91 -3.54 22.53
N TYR A 739 -44.11 -2.92 21.37
CA TYR A 739 -43.12 -2.87 20.29
C TYR A 739 -41.85 -2.11 20.70
N PHE A 740 -41.99 -0.90 21.26
CA PHE A 740 -40.85 -0.09 21.66
C PHE A 740 -40.08 -0.64 22.87
N THR A 741 -40.74 -1.42 23.73
CA THR A 741 -40.06 -2.22 24.76
C THR A 741 -39.13 -3.26 24.12
N LYS A 742 -39.59 -4.01 23.10
CA LYS A 742 -38.73 -4.96 22.35
C LYS A 742 -37.57 -4.23 21.66
N ILE A 743 -37.84 -3.11 20.97
CA ILE A 743 -36.82 -2.31 20.24
C ILE A 743 -35.76 -1.77 21.21
N THR A 744 -36.18 -1.23 22.37
CA THR A 744 -35.27 -0.71 23.40
C THR A 744 -34.40 -1.82 24.00
N ALA A 745 -34.98 -2.99 24.30
CA ALA A 745 -34.25 -4.16 24.78
C ALA A 745 -33.24 -4.68 23.74
N LEU A 746 -33.58 -4.64 22.44
CA LEU A 746 -32.69 -5.03 21.36
C LEU A 746 -31.50 -4.07 21.19
N LYS A 747 -31.76 -2.74 21.24
CA LYS A 747 -30.73 -1.69 21.21
C LYS A 747 -29.77 -1.83 22.40
N THR A 748 -30.31 -1.87 23.61
CA THR A 748 -29.52 -1.78 24.86
C THR A 748 -28.87 -3.10 25.26
N GLY A 749 -29.45 -4.24 24.91
CA GLY A 749 -28.91 -5.58 25.16
C GLY A 749 -28.04 -6.09 23.98
N PRO A 750 -28.56 -6.93 23.07
CA PRO A 750 -27.76 -7.61 22.05
C PRO A 750 -26.93 -6.69 21.15
N LEU A 751 -27.49 -5.60 20.62
CA LEU A 751 -26.75 -4.72 19.69
C LEU A 751 -25.62 -3.98 20.41
N SER A 752 -25.89 -3.37 21.56
CA SER A 752 -24.86 -2.76 22.42
C SER A 752 -23.75 -3.75 22.80
N THR A 753 -24.13 -4.98 23.17
CA THR A 753 -23.19 -6.05 23.57
C THR A 753 -22.30 -6.52 22.40
N MET A 754 -22.81 -6.53 21.17
CA MET A 754 -22.04 -6.95 19.99
C MET A 754 -21.15 -5.84 19.39
N LEU A 755 -21.56 -4.57 19.50
CA LEU A 755 -20.92 -3.43 18.84
C LEU A 755 -20.06 -2.53 19.77
N GLY A 756 -20.26 -2.63 21.09
CA GLY A 756 -19.42 -1.96 22.08
C GLY A 756 -18.03 -2.59 22.24
N ASP A 757 -17.16 -1.95 23.01
CA ASP A 757 -15.69 -2.12 23.05
C ASP A 757 -15.11 -3.54 23.16
N LYS A 758 -15.91 -4.53 23.59
CA LYS A 758 -15.50 -5.95 23.76
C LYS A 758 -16.44 -6.93 23.06
N GLY A 759 -17.32 -6.43 22.19
CA GLY A 759 -18.29 -7.22 21.44
C GLY A 759 -17.67 -7.90 20.22
N ALA A 760 -18.22 -9.07 19.84
CA ALA A 760 -17.68 -9.86 18.74
C ALA A 760 -17.61 -9.11 17.40
N VAL A 761 -18.58 -8.23 17.11
CA VAL A 761 -18.55 -7.41 15.89
C VAL A 761 -17.51 -6.31 16.00
N ARG A 762 -17.33 -5.70 17.18
CA ARG A 762 -16.29 -4.69 17.44
C ARG A 762 -14.87 -5.28 17.31
N ASN A 763 -14.65 -6.52 17.78
CA ASN A 763 -13.39 -7.22 17.58
C ASN A 763 -13.10 -7.45 16.09
N LEU A 764 -14.08 -7.96 15.34
CA LEU A 764 -13.99 -8.15 13.89
C LEU A 764 -13.66 -6.82 13.18
N MET A 765 -14.41 -5.75 13.47
CA MET A 765 -14.14 -4.42 12.91
C MET A 765 -12.70 -3.99 13.21
N THR A 766 -12.24 -4.17 14.44
CA THR A 766 -10.87 -3.79 14.85
C THR A 766 -9.81 -4.54 14.04
N ALA A 767 -9.97 -5.86 13.84
CA ALA A 767 -9.06 -6.67 13.02
C ALA A 767 -9.11 -6.31 11.53
N VAL A 768 -10.30 -6.03 10.98
CA VAL A 768 -10.48 -5.56 9.60
C VAL A 768 -9.84 -4.19 9.39
N GLU A 769 -10.04 -3.26 10.31
CA GLU A 769 -9.46 -1.91 10.27
C GLU A 769 -7.93 -1.96 10.42
N GLN A 770 -7.39 -2.86 11.25
CA GLN A 770 -5.95 -3.15 11.32
C GLN A 770 -5.42 -3.69 9.99
N ALA A 771 -6.09 -4.67 9.36
CA ALA A 771 -5.68 -5.20 8.06
C ALA A 771 -5.69 -4.12 6.97
N ARG A 772 -6.68 -3.22 6.97
CA ARG A 772 -6.72 -2.06 6.07
C ARG A 772 -5.54 -1.11 6.30
N CYS A 773 -5.21 -0.81 7.55
CA CYS A 773 -4.08 0.08 7.89
C CYS A 773 -2.70 -0.54 7.61
N SER A 774 -2.54 -1.86 7.79
CA SER A 774 -1.29 -2.58 7.44
C SER A 774 -1.10 -2.80 5.93
N GLY A 775 -2.07 -2.44 5.08
CA GLY A 775 -2.00 -2.62 3.63
C GLY A 775 -1.18 -1.56 2.87
N ASP A 776 -0.65 -0.55 3.55
CA ASP A 776 0.26 0.45 2.96
C ASP A 776 1.68 -0.11 2.80
N CYS A 777 2.21 -0.01 1.58
CA CYS A 777 3.54 -0.45 1.20
C CYS A 777 4.41 0.65 0.58
N ALA A 778 4.22 1.92 0.97
CA ALA A 778 5.09 3.04 0.61
C ALA A 778 6.60 2.80 0.87
N TRP A 779 6.94 1.89 1.81
CA TRP A 779 8.31 1.43 2.06
C TRP A 779 8.99 0.82 0.81
N ALA A 780 8.23 0.24 -0.13
CA ALA A 780 8.77 -0.47 -1.29
C ALA A 780 9.56 0.46 -2.23
N ASN A 781 9.09 1.71 -2.42
CA ASN A 781 9.80 2.71 -3.22
C ASN A 781 11.08 3.20 -2.51
N LEU A 782 11.04 3.40 -1.19
CA LEU A 782 12.24 3.77 -0.41
C LEU A 782 13.31 2.68 -0.46
N SER A 783 12.89 1.41 -0.39
CA SER A 783 13.75 0.24 -0.59
C SER A 783 14.34 0.17 -2.00
N PHE A 784 13.53 0.42 -3.03
CA PHE A 784 13.98 0.46 -4.42
C PHE A 784 15.02 1.56 -4.66
N ASP A 785 14.75 2.78 -4.21
CA ASP A 785 15.63 3.94 -4.37
C ASP A 785 16.99 3.71 -3.70
N ALA A 786 17.03 3.09 -2.52
CA ALA A 786 18.26 2.75 -1.82
C ALA A 786 19.14 1.74 -2.59
N ILE A 787 18.55 0.65 -3.12
CA ILE A 787 19.28 -0.31 -3.95
C ILE A 787 19.77 0.36 -5.24
N ASN A 788 18.92 1.20 -5.85
CA ASN A 788 19.23 1.92 -7.09
C ASN A 788 20.36 2.94 -6.91
N GLU A 789 20.38 3.74 -5.83
CA GLU A 789 21.51 4.65 -5.55
C GLU A 789 22.81 3.86 -5.29
N SER A 790 22.77 2.80 -4.47
CA SER A 790 23.95 1.99 -4.16
C SER A 790 24.53 1.30 -5.41
N LEU A 791 23.70 0.67 -6.23
CA LEU A 791 24.15 -0.03 -7.43
C LEU A 791 24.54 0.94 -8.56
N CYS A 792 23.63 1.84 -8.92
CA CYS A 792 23.71 2.59 -10.17
C CYS A 792 24.51 3.88 -10.03
N ASN A 793 24.57 4.48 -8.83
CA ASN A 793 25.46 5.62 -8.58
C ASN A 793 26.82 5.16 -8.04
N ASN A 794 26.85 4.41 -6.94
CA ASN A 794 28.11 4.09 -6.26
C ASN A 794 28.92 2.98 -6.96
N VAL A 795 28.37 1.78 -7.13
CA VAL A 795 29.11 0.62 -7.69
C VAL A 795 29.46 0.81 -9.17
N LEU A 796 28.51 1.24 -10.00
CA LEU A 796 28.74 1.47 -11.43
C LEU A 796 29.76 2.59 -11.68
N GLY A 797 29.56 3.77 -11.06
CA GLY A 797 30.43 4.94 -11.27
C GLY A 797 31.88 4.70 -10.83
N THR A 798 32.09 3.98 -9.72
CA THR A 798 33.42 3.61 -9.23
C THR A 798 34.11 2.57 -10.11
N THR A 799 33.38 1.52 -10.54
CA THR A 799 33.89 0.48 -11.45
C THR A 799 34.45 1.08 -12.74
N LEU A 800 33.70 2.00 -13.36
CA LEU A 800 34.10 2.67 -14.60
C LEU A 800 35.30 3.61 -14.40
N ALA A 801 35.34 4.34 -13.28
CA ALA A 801 36.46 5.21 -12.96
C ALA A 801 37.78 4.43 -12.75
N ILE A 802 37.73 3.22 -12.16
CA ILE A 802 38.92 2.35 -12.07
C ILE A 802 39.28 1.76 -13.44
N SER A 803 38.30 1.35 -14.25
CA SER A 803 38.56 0.90 -15.64
C SER A 803 39.31 1.97 -16.45
N LEU A 804 38.90 3.24 -16.33
CA LEU A 804 39.56 4.37 -16.97
C LEU A 804 40.97 4.63 -16.41
N CYS A 805 41.17 4.51 -15.10
CA CYS A 805 42.50 4.62 -14.48
C CYS A 805 43.44 3.49 -14.94
N ALA A 806 42.93 2.28 -15.18
CA ALA A 806 43.71 1.16 -15.72
C ALA A 806 44.04 1.36 -17.22
N LEU A 807 43.15 1.99 -18.00
CA LEU A 807 43.44 2.39 -19.37
C LEU A 807 44.55 3.46 -19.41
N PHE A 808 44.44 4.51 -18.60
CA PHE A 808 45.47 5.55 -18.50
C PHE A 808 46.81 5.00 -17.99
N LEU A 809 46.81 4.10 -17.00
CA LEU A 809 48.02 3.37 -16.57
C LEU A 809 48.72 2.69 -17.76
N SER A 810 47.95 1.97 -18.59
CA SER A 810 48.49 1.32 -19.81
C SER A 810 49.08 2.35 -20.79
N LEU A 811 48.33 3.42 -21.07
CA LEU A 811 48.71 4.45 -22.04
C LEU A 811 49.93 5.28 -21.60
N PHE A 812 50.13 5.52 -20.30
CA PHE A 812 51.33 6.18 -19.76
C PHE A 812 52.51 5.23 -19.58
N LEU A 813 52.29 3.92 -19.39
CA LEU A 813 53.38 2.94 -19.35
C LEU A 813 54.07 2.78 -20.71
N LEU A 814 53.36 2.84 -21.84
CA LEU A 814 53.97 2.72 -23.18
C LEU A 814 55.11 3.74 -23.44
N PRO A 815 54.93 5.07 -23.31
CA PRO A 815 56.01 6.04 -23.47
C PRO A 815 57.07 5.95 -22.36
N LEU A 816 56.73 5.49 -21.16
CA LEU A 816 57.67 5.23 -20.07
C LEU A 816 58.62 4.06 -20.43
N ILE A 817 58.08 2.94 -20.94
CA ILE A 817 58.82 1.78 -21.44
C ILE A 817 59.78 2.18 -22.58
N VAL A 818 59.28 2.92 -23.57
CA VAL A 818 60.09 3.42 -24.69
C VAL A 818 61.21 4.35 -24.19
N SER A 819 60.89 5.27 -23.27
CA SER A 819 61.88 6.18 -22.68
C SER A 819 62.95 5.43 -21.88
N ALA A 820 62.57 4.42 -21.10
CA ALA A 820 63.50 3.55 -20.38
C ALA A 820 64.44 2.78 -21.34
N ILE A 821 63.89 2.18 -22.40
CA ILE A 821 64.65 1.47 -23.44
C ILE A 821 65.69 2.40 -24.11
N ILE A 822 65.31 3.66 -24.37
CA ILE A 822 66.20 4.67 -24.95
C ILE A 822 67.29 5.09 -23.94
N LEU A 823 66.91 5.46 -22.72
CA LEU A 823 67.83 5.89 -21.66
C LEU A 823 68.83 4.79 -21.28
N GLN A 824 68.41 3.52 -21.31
CA GLN A 824 69.25 2.36 -21.05
C GLN A 824 70.45 2.23 -22.02
N LYS A 825 70.39 2.87 -23.20
CA LYS A 825 71.52 3.05 -24.12
C LYS A 825 72.16 4.42 -24.00
N ARG A 826 71.36 5.49 -23.95
CA ARG A 826 71.86 6.87 -23.95
C ARG A 826 72.71 7.22 -22.73
N LEU A 827 72.32 6.72 -21.55
CA LEU A 827 73.06 6.90 -20.30
C LEU A 827 74.33 6.01 -20.20
N ARG A 828 74.55 5.06 -21.12
CA ARG A 828 75.83 4.32 -21.26
C ARG A 828 76.82 5.01 -22.20
N GLY A 829 76.35 5.87 -23.09
CA GLY A 829 77.19 6.54 -24.08
C GLY A 829 78.14 7.58 -23.49
N VAL A 830 79.14 7.95 -24.27
CA VAL A 830 79.99 9.12 -24.01
C VAL A 830 79.19 10.40 -24.31
N ALA A 831 79.50 11.51 -23.63
CA ALA A 831 78.89 12.80 -23.95
C ALA A 831 79.49 13.33 -25.26
N ARG A 832 78.64 13.78 -26.18
CA ARG A 832 79.10 14.39 -27.44
C ARG A 832 79.89 15.67 -27.12
N GLY A 833 81.10 15.81 -27.66
CA GLY A 833 82.12 16.78 -27.20
C GLY A 833 83.31 16.15 -26.46
N THR A 834 83.13 15.03 -25.73
CA THR A 834 84.25 14.39 -25.01
C THR A 834 85.13 13.57 -25.96
N TYR A 835 84.57 12.99 -27.02
CA TYR A 835 85.35 12.30 -28.05
C TYR A 835 86.20 13.31 -28.83
N ASP A 836 85.60 14.43 -29.23
CA ASP A 836 86.25 15.53 -29.94
C ASP A 836 87.40 16.15 -29.11
N GLN A 837 87.21 16.29 -27.79
CA GLN A 837 88.28 16.68 -26.86
C GLN A 837 89.37 15.62 -26.65
N LEU A 838 89.02 14.33 -26.73
CA LEU A 838 89.99 13.23 -26.59
C LEU A 838 90.84 13.07 -27.86
N GLU A 839 90.23 13.22 -29.03
CA GLU A 839 90.88 13.21 -30.34
C GLU A 839 91.83 14.41 -30.50
N ALA A 840 91.39 15.61 -30.09
CA ALA A 840 92.26 16.79 -30.01
C ALA A 840 93.43 16.59 -29.03
N ARG A 841 93.22 15.90 -27.89
CA ARG A 841 94.32 15.53 -26.98
C ARG A 841 95.25 14.46 -27.54
N LEU A 842 94.74 13.50 -28.31
CA LEU A 842 95.55 12.50 -29.01
C LEU A 842 96.46 13.14 -30.06
N GLN A 843 95.94 14.09 -30.84
CA GLN A 843 96.72 14.86 -31.81
C GLN A 843 97.82 15.72 -31.12
N GLU A 844 97.51 16.36 -29.99
CA GLU A 844 98.52 17.09 -29.20
C GLU A 844 99.56 16.17 -28.55
N LEU A 845 99.19 14.93 -28.18
CA LEU A 845 100.13 13.92 -27.67
C LEU A 845 101.02 13.35 -28.78
N GLU A 846 100.49 13.08 -29.99
CA GLU A 846 101.32 12.73 -31.15
C GLU A 846 102.31 13.86 -31.49
N ARG A 847 101.88 15.12 -31.40
CA ARG A 847 102.73 16.29 -31.64
C ARG A 847 103.90 16.34 -30.65
N ARG A 848 103.64 16.05 -29.37
CA ARG A 848 104.67 15.95 -28.32
C ARG A 848 105.58 14.73 -28.48
N ALA A 849 105.04 13.57 -28.87
CA ALA A 849 105.84 12.37 -29.10
C ALA A 849 106.83 12.55 -30.28
N LYS A 850 106.41 13.24 -31.35
CA LYS A 850 107.30 13.65 -32.45
C LYS A 850 108.39 14.62 -31.98
N GLN A 851 108.07 15.52 -31.05
CA GLN A 851 108.99 16.51 -30.49
C GLN A 851 110.06 15.88 -29.56
N GLN A 852 109.68 14.90 -28.72
CA GLN A 852 110.66 14.16 -27.90
C GLN A 852 111.58 13.28 -28.75
N LYS A 853 111.09 12.73 -29.87
CA LYS A 853 111.94 11.91 -30.75
C LYS A 853 113.12 12.71 -31.34
N SER A 854 112.91 14.00 -31.67
CA SER A 854 113.98 14.90 -32.11
C SER A 854 115.00 15.28 -31.02
N GLU A 855 114.68 15.08 -29.73
CA GLU A 855 115.62 15.32 -28.63
C GLU A 855 116.51 14.08 -28.35
N SER A 856 116.03 12.88 -28.68
CA SER A 856 116.71 11.60 -28.38
C SER A 856 117.82 11.18 -29.35
N GLU A 857 118.00 11.86 -30.48
CA GLU A 857 119.02 11.52 -31.50
C GLU A 857 120.35 12.29 -31.30
N GLY A 858 120.46 13.10 -30.23
CA GLY A 858 121.67 13.83 -29.87
C GLY A 858 122.42 13.26 -28.67
N LEU A 859 123.74 13.06 -28.84
CA LEU A 859 124.78 12.79 -27.82
C LEU A 859 124.89 11.37 -27.24
N ALA A 860 126.03 10.74 -27.56
CA ALA A 860 126.65 9.60 -26.88
C ALA A 860 128.19 9.71 -27.05
N PRO A 861 129.03 8.86 -26.42
CA PRO A 861 129.30 8.90 -24.98
C PRO A 861 130.81 8.89 -24.64
N ASN A 862 131.17 9.17 -23.37
CA ASN A 862 132.41 8.81 -22.65
C ASN A 862 132.34 9.42 -21.22
N GLY A 863 132.95 8.89 -20.15
CA GLY A 863 133.65 7.60 -19.94
C GLY A 863 134.29 7.54 -18.52
N ASP A 864 134.22 6.37 -17.87
CA ASP A 864 134.95 5.87 -16.68
C ASP A 864 135.09 6.68 -15.36
N GLY A 865 135.03 5.99 -14.20
CA GLY A 865 135.36 6.60 -12.89
C GLY A 865 134.98 5.89 -11.57
N ALA A 866 135.66 4.78 -11.24
CA ALA A 866 135.87 4.21 -9.87
C ALA A 866 134.71 3.67 -8.99
N ARG A 867 135.06 2.63 -8.21
CA ARG A 867 134.42 2.04 -6.99
C ARG A 867 135.55 1.94 -5.91
N PRO A 868 135.45 1.26 -4.73
CA PRO A 868 134.31 0.68 -3.97
C PRO A 868 134.28 0.95 -2.44
N ALA A 869 133.09 0.85 -1.80
CA ALA A 869 132.85 0.44 -0.39
C ALA A 869 131.33 0.53 -0.09
N GLY A 870 130.71 -0.16 0.88
CA GLY A 870 131.20 -1.25 1.75
C GLY A 870 130.17 -1.61 2.84
N GLY A 871 129.84 -2.91 2.97
CA GLY A 871 129.02 -3.51 4.04
C GLY A 871 127.49 -3.44 3.86
N LEU A 872 126.67 -4.28 4.53
CA LEU A 872 126.70 -5.70 4.87
C LEU A 872 125.47 -5.99 5.78
N SER A 873 124.80 -7.12 5.53
CA SER A 873 123.92 -7.84 6.46
C SER A 873 122.56 -7.25 6.89
N ALA A 874 121.58 -8.15 6.97
CA ALA A 874 120.24 -7.91 7.50
C ALA A 874 120.03 -8.70 8.81
N LEU A 875 119.10 -8.24 9.66
CA LEU A 875 118.25 -9.06 10.56
C LEU A 875 117.34 -8.15 11.42
N GLY A 876 116.24 -8.71 11.94
CA GLY A 876 115.39 -8.09 12.96
C GLY A 876 114.03 -7.58 12.47
N GLY A 877 112.98 -7.80 13.27
CA GLY A 877 111.61 -7.32 13.05
C GLY A 877 110.77 -7.47 14.33
N LEU A 878 109.47 -7.11 14.26
CA LEU A 878 108.48 -7.15 15.37
C LEU A 878 108.82 -6.21 16.56
N PHE A 879 107.93 -5.33 17.05
CA PHE A 879 106.56 -5.61 17.49
C PHE A 879 105.72 -4.33 17.83
N LYS A 880 104.39 -4.40 17.61
CA LYS A 880 103.27 -3.85 18.44
C LYS A 880 103.05 -2.33 18.70
N SER A 881 101.81 -2.06 19.17
CA SER A 881 101.25 -0.86 19.82
C SER A 881 100.82 0.30 18.90
N LYS A 882 99.52 0.65 18.83
CA LYS A 882 98.63 1.40 19.79
C LYS A 882 98.80 2.93 19.66
N LYS A 883 97.77 3.79 19.83
CA LYS A 883 96.34 3.65 20.22
C LYS A 883 95.49 4.55 19.26
N VAL A 884 94.27 5.10 19.46
CA VAL A 884 93.34 5.26 20.61
C VAL A 884 91.89 4.84 20.25
N GLN A 885 90.89 5.75 20.37
CA GLN A 885 89.42 5.64 20.31
C GLN A 885 88.91 7.03 19.82
N SER A 886 87.71 7.29 19.27
CA SER A 886 86.34 6.77 19.53
C SER A 886 85.75 7.27 20.88
N PRO A 887 84.42 7.22 21.10
CA PRO A 887 83.34 7.73 20.23
C PRO A 887 82.23 8.45 21.04
N THR A 888 81.21 8.99 20.36
CA THR A 888 79.80 8.57 20.53
C THR A 888 78.98 9.01 19.34
#